data_AF-A0A9E3V770-F1
#
_entry.id   AF-A0A9E3V770-F1
#
_cell.length_a   1.000
_cell.length_b   1.000
_cell.length_c   1.000
_cell.angle_alpha   90.00
_cell.angle_beta   90.00
_cell.angle_gamma   90.00
#
_symmetry.space_group_name_H-M   'P 1'
#
loop_
_entity.id
_entity.type
_entity.pdbx_description
1 polymer ?
#
loop_
_entity_poly.entity_id
_entity_poly.type
_entity_poly.pdbx_seq_one_letter_code
_entity_poly.pdbx_strand_id
1 'polypeptide(L)'
;MRDGILYASEAQRIVRPDGTEAEWMFDSLGFSLEAEGARLAARALLEQLRHFEGRQLATYGLTAVPLLQAVVLESGGRYRGLLVRKEVKPRGSLKRIEGRIALDEPVVVLDDSVASGASVLAAAQHCRAAGLEVEGAVCLVRFDPQATDTLAAHGVPLRAVLDLAPDVLPHLRGGAPAVHNPTRQTPGGRRGARAPDLPEPEQARAAMEALLSRGELLQPRPSRARVGGVFISVRDRDDLDVRHARDGVLAFPDEAPLARGEALMLAAARTAAALREVSDDPRAVLARSVVAVTVFPPLERCHPGKLDERRFGVVVRSLERPGRIGGALPGMPGIRDAFGQYTHAARRNAQLHEHERAELYRHRVEKSVEGAARWQPTGVAREAWWGESSAARKCAAAALALVHGGKASFPQRWPAELGGLFLSRYDGGALRGCAGVMLDQGADAPPAETVERLAHAVERDGRFGAARPGGSAVVLSFLRQDLVVGDYGVEDIMGPTRLGQQAMAVRQGERSALLLPHVMVRDNLEPQEFAQAAVDKAGLSRRSAKAPWCWTRFDAASWLADALGVRPFVDGAGVGPASSAEALSGAWRDFLEAHHRPRGTPVVLYRPFDDVQVEELVPHWLLHGAWVKARAGLARQAREDLARAPLDDATPTTLAFALLTRQALGLTEAGLPERLLACLGPSGEPRLDDAAWLDFTPGQLWLALARGWARPRPEVVERGLGYLRRRWRAQPGWGAVAWVAQAAAAWARRLSSRAHLALCEEVFAWALPWQSDVDGAFLDGQVRWTGTGATTAVTLEGLAPAIAAARALGQPQLARREERAFARGLSFLDSLTWQARDASVLPAPERACGGLRLGPLRSDVRLDFVQHALSAVLELR
;
A
#
# COMPACT_ATOMS: atom_id res chain seq x y z
N MET A 1 -22.47 -3.93 16.48
CA MET A 1 -22.06 -5.02 17.39
C MET A 1 -22.30 -4.66 18.85
N ARG A 2 -21.77 -3.55 19.37
CA ARG A 2 -22.05 -3.10 20.76
C ARG A 2 -23.55 -2.90 21.01
N ASP A 3 -24.27 -2.36 20.03
CA ASP A 3 -25.72 -2.16 20.08
C ASP A 3 -26.52 -3.47 19.87
N GLY A 4 -25.83 -4.59 19.60
CA GLY A 4 -26.42 -5.93 19.49
C GLY A 4 -26.20 -6.80 20.72
N ILE A 5 -25.80 -6.21 21.85
CA ILE A 5 -25.62 -6.91 23.12
C ILE A 5 -26.65 -6.38 24.12
N LEU A 6 -27.58 -7.24 24.52
CA LEU A 6 -28.52 -6.98 25.58
C LEU A 6 -27.95 -7.52 26.90
N TYR A 7 -27.84 -6.66 27.92
CA TYR A 7 -27.37 -7.05 29.25
C TYR A 7 -28.55 -7.29 30.18
N ALA A 8 -28.43 -8.27 31.06
CA ALA A 8 -29.40 -8.52 32.10
C ALA A 8 -29.46 -7.33 33.08
N SER A 9 -30.65 -7.02 33.55
CA SER A 9 -30.91 -6.02 34.58
C SER A 9 -32.11 -6.45 35.43
N GLU A 10 -32.37 -5.75 36.53
CA GLU A 10 -33.56 -6.02 37.37
C GLU A 10 -34.87 -5.93 36.57
N ALA A 11 -34.94 -5.04 35.57
CA ALA A 11 -36.11 -4.87 34.72
C ALA A 11 -36.14 -5.82 33.50
N GLN A 12 -34.98 -6.39 33.12
CA GLN A 12 -34.84 -7.24 31.93
C GLN A 12 -33.97 -8.46 32.28
N ARG A 13 -34.61 -9.52 32.75
CA ARG A 13 -33.95 -10.81 32.97
C ARG A 13 -33.66 -11.49 31.63
N ILE A 14 -32.55 -12.22 31.57
CA ILE A 14 -32.16 -13.04 30.42
C ILE A 14 -32.02 -14.47 30.90
N VAL A 15 -32.73 -15.39 30.24
CA VAL A 15 -32.77 -16.81 30.60
C VAL A 15 -32.38 -17.62 29.37
N ARG A 16 -31.46 -18.56 29.56
CA ARG A 16 -31.00 -19.49 28.53
C ARG A 16 -32.08 -20.54 28.22
N PRO A 17 -32.00 -21.24 27.09
CA PRO A 17 -32.92 -22.33 26.77
C PRO A 17 -33.00 -23.46 27.82
N ASP A 18 -31.95 -23.64 28.64
CA ASP A 18 -31.90 -24.61 29.73
C ASP A 18 -32.52 -24.11 31.06
N GLY A 19 -33.06 -22.88 31.07
CA GLY A 19 -33.68 -22.26 32.25
C GLY A 19 -32.72 -21.52 33.17
N THR A 20 -31.42 -21.51 32.89
CA THR A 20 -30.42 -20.78 33.70
C THR A 20 -30.37 -19.30 33.35
N GLU A 21 -30.02 -18.43 34.31
CA GLU A 21 -29.86 -16.99 34.05
C GLU A 21 -28.56 -16.67 33.33
N ALA A 22 -28.61 -15.75 32.36
CA ALA A 22 -27.44 -15.23 31.65
C ALA A 22 -27.24 -13.74 31.92
N GLU A 23 -25.99 -13.30 31.94
CA GLU A 23 -25.63 -11.89 32.15
C GLU A 23 -25.86 -11.03 30.91
N TRP A 24 -25.88 -11.64 29.73
CA TRP A 24 -26.10 -10.98 28.46
C TRP A 24 -26.65 -11.97 27.43
N MET A 25 -27.22 -11.43 26.34
CA MET A 25 -27.56 -12.16 25.13
C MET A 25 -27.19 -11.34 23.90
N PHE A 26 -26.89 -12.01 22.79
CA PHE A 26 -26.79 -11.35 21.49
C PHE A 26 -28.21 -11.09 20.98
N ASP A 27 -28.52 -9.82 20.78
CA ASP A 27 -29.80 -9.35 20.28
C ASP A 27 -29.56 -8.58 18.98
N SER A 28 -29.63 -9.29 17.86
CA SER A 28 -29.39 -8.67 16.56
C SER A 28 -30.49 -7.68 16.15
N LEU A 29 -31.69 -7.77 16.72
CA LEU A 29 -32.79 -6.84 16.43
C LEU A 29 -32.49 -5.42 16.93
N GLY A 30 -31.69 -5.31 18.01
CA GLY A 30 -31.25 -4.03 18.56
C GLY A 30 -30.48 -3.14 17.58
N PHE A 31 -29.91 -3.71 16.50
CA PHE A 31 -29.27 -2.92 15.43
C PHE A 31 -29.80 -3.21 14.03
N SER A 32 -30.34 -4.40 13.77
CA SER A 32 -30.79 -4.79 12.41
C SER A 32 -32.11 -4.12 11.99
N LEU A 33 -32.81 -3.49 12.94
CA LEU A 33 -33.97 -2.64 12.65
C LEU A 33 -33.59 -1.17 12.41
N GLU A 34 -32.32 -0.80 12.57
CA GLU A 34 -31.78 0.52 12.25
C GLU A 34 -31.15 0.51 10.85
N ALA A 35 -31.35 1.57 10.06
CA ALA A 35 -30.92 1.62 8.67
C ALA A 35 -29.41 1.38 8.49
N GLU A 36 -28.58 1.99 9.34
CA GLU A 36 -27.13 1.81 9.28
C GLU A 36 -26.69 0.41 9.72
N GLY A 37 -27.26 -0.10 10.83
CA GLY A 37 -26.93 -1.42 11.35
C GLY A 37 -27.31 -2.54 10.38
N ALA A 38 -28.51 -2.46 9.80
CA ALA A 38 -28.99 -3.39 8.78
C ALA A 38 -28.09 -3.38 7.53
N ARG A 39 -27.74 -2.19 7.04
CA ARG A 39 -26.87 -2.01 5.86
C ARG A 39 -25.47 -2.58 6.07
N LEU A 40 -24.85 -2.32 7.21
CA LEU A 40 -23.51 -2.82 7.53
C LEU A 40 -23.50 -4.35 7.67
N ALA A 41 -24.51 -4.91 8.36
CA ALA A 41 -24.66 -6.34 8.49
C ALA A 41 -24.88 -7.03 7.14
N ALA A 42 -25.72 -6.45 6.28
CA ALA A 42 -25.96 -6.95 4.93
C ALA A 42 -24.67 -7.01 4.09
N ARG A 43 -23.84 -5.96 4.10
CA ARG A 43 -22.56 -5.96 3.38
C ARG A 43 -21.61 -7.03 3.87
N ALA A 44 -21.54 -7.24 5.19
CA ALA A 44 -20.71 -8.29 5.77
C ALA A 44 -21.21 -9.69 5.39
N LEU A 45 -22.54 -9.91 5.40
CA LEU A 45 -23.16 -11.16 4.97
C LEU A 45 -22.97 -11.41 3.46
N LEU A 46 -23.06 -10.38 2.61
CA LEU A 46 -22.83 -10.48 1.16
C LEU A 46 -21.43 -11.01 0.83
N GLU A 47 -20.41 -10.62 1.60
CA GLU A 47 -19.05 -11.14 1.42
C GLU A 47 -18.97 -12.63 1.73
N GLN A 48 -19.71 -13.13 2.72
CA GLN A 48 -19.78 -14.56 3.01
C GLN A 48 -20.60 -15.32 1.96
N LEU A 49 -21.68 -14.70 1.46
CA LEU A 49 -22.57 -15.29 0.46
C LEU A 49 -21.88 -15.52 -0.90
N ARG A 50 -20.78 -14.84 -1.20
CA ARG A 50 -20.02 -15.04 -2.46
C ARG A 50 -19.45 -16.45 -2.62
N HIS A 51 -19.36 -17.20 -1.53
CA HIS A 51 -18.87 -18.57 -1.50
C HIS A 51 -19.93 -19.61 -1.89
N PHE A 52 -21.15 -19.15 -2.14
CA PHE A 52 -22.28 -19.96 -2.54
C PHE A 52 -22.81 -19.49 -3.91
N GLU A 53 -23.35 -20.42 -4.69
CA GLU A 53 -23.95 -20.17 -6.01
C GLU A 53 -25.44 -19.78 -5.90
N GLY A 54 -26.13 -20.31 -4.90
CA GLY A 54 -27.55 -20.12 -4.62
C GLY A 54 -27.90 -18.66 -4.39
N ARG A 55 -28.96 -18.20 -5.05
CA ARG A 55 -29.44 -16.81 -4.94
C ARG A 55 -30.79 -16.70 -4.23
N GLN A 56 -31.25 -17.80 -3.64
CA GLN A 56 -32.37 -17.86 -2.70
C GLN A 56 -31.85 -17.91 -1.27
N LEU A 57 -32.27 -16.94 -0.46
CA LEU A 57 -31.88 -16.86 0.93
C LEU A 57 -33.08 -17.20 1.82
N ALA A 58 -32.93 -18.16 2.72
CA ALA A 58 -34.01 -18.58 3.62
C ALA A 58 -33.67 -18.26 5.08
N THR A 59 -34.58 -17.61 5.80
CA THR A 59 -34.44 -17.43 7.25
C THR A 59 -35.49 -18.22 8.02
N TYR A 60 -35.18 -18.61 9.26
CA TYR A 60 -36.05 -19.43 10.10
C TYR A 60 -36.48 -18.68 11.38
N GLY A 61 -37.76 -18.30 11.42
CA GLY A 61 -38.26 -17.42 12.47
C GLY A 61 -38.20 -15.93 12.07
N LEU A 62 -38.14 -15.05 13.07
CA LEU A 62 -38.30 -13.60 12.86
C LEU A 62 -36.98 -12.81 13.00
N THR A 63 -36.04 -13.30 13.80
CA THR A 63 -34.86 -12.53 14.22
C THR A 63 -33.99 -12.10 13.04
N ALA A 64 -33.76 -12.97 12.08
CA ALA A 64 -32.95 -12.69 10.90
C ALA A 64 -33.72 -12.10 9.70
N VAL A 65 -35.03 -11.82 9.84
CA VAL A 65 -35.83 -11.20 8.77
C VAL A 65 -35.33 -9.82 8.34
N PRO A 66 -34.97 -8.89 9.27
CA PRO A 66 -34.42 -7.59 8.88
C PRO A 66 -33.09 -7.73 8.13
N LEU A 67 -32.25 -8.68 8.55
CA LEU A 67 -30.97 -8.98 7.89
C LEU A 67 -31.19 -9.53 6.47
N LEU A 68 -32.12 -10.48 6.31
CA LEU A 68 -32.52 -11.02 5.02
C LEU A 68 -32.96 -9.90 4.06
N GLN A 69 -33.85 -9.02 4.52
CA GLN A 69 -34.35 -7.92 3.71
C GLN A 69 -33.24 -6.93 3.34
N ALA A 70 -32.33 -6.62 4.27
CA ALA A 70 -31.20 -5.74 4.02
C ALA A 70 -30.22 -6.34 3.00
N VAL A 71 -29.94 -7.65 3.07
CA VAL A 71 -29.13 -8.35 2.06
C VAL A 71 -29.77 -8.28 0.69
N VAL A 72 -31.09 -8.54 0.59
CA VAL A 72 -31.81 -8.44 -0.69
C VAL A 72 -31.65 -7.03 -1.30
N LEU A 73 -31.83 -5.98 -0.50
CA LEU A 73 -31.72 -4.59 -0.95
C LEU A 73 -30.29 -4.20 -1.37
N GLU A 74 -29.28 -4.54 -0.55
CA GLU A 74 -27.87 -4.19 -0.83
C GLU A 74 -27.26 -5.04 -1.96
N SER A 75 -27.89 -6.16 -2.34
CA SER A 75 -27.34 -7.09 -3.33
C SER A 75 -27.39 -6.63 -4.79
N GLY A 76 -28.02 -5.48 -5.08
CA GLY A 76 -28.22 -5.02 -6.46
C GLY A 76 -29.10 -5.95 -7.30
N GLY A 77 -30.05 -6.65 -6.65
CA GLY A 77 -30.97 -7.59 -7.30
C GLY A 77 -30.44 -9.01 -7.49
N ARG A 78 -29.26 -9.33 -6.93
CA ARG A 78 -28.68 -10.69 -7.01
C ARG A 78 -29.48 -11.72 -6.20
N TYR A 79 -29.94 -11.36 -5.00
CA TYR A 79 -30.55 -12.30 -4.06
C TYR A 79 -32.06 -12.06 -3.88
N ARG A 80 -32.81 -13.14 -3.59
CA ARG A 80 -34.22 -13.10 -3.18
C ARG A 80 -34.44 -13.82 -1.85
N GLY A 81 -35.44 -13.39 -1.08
CA GLY A 81 -35.73 -13.91 0.26
C GLY A 81 -36.88 -14.92 0.32
N LEU A 82 -36.72 -15.92 1.18
CA LEU A 82 -37.70 -16.90 1.61
C LEU A 82 -37.85 -16.85 3.14
N LEU A 83 -39.07 -16.96 3.64
CA LEU A 83 -39.36 -17.02 5.08
C LEU A 83 -39.85 -18.41 5.46
N VAL A 84 -39.06 -19.15 6.23
CA VAL A 84 -39.42 -20.48 6.74
C VAL A 84 -40.08 -20.33 8.11
N ARG A 85 -41.34 -20.77 8.21
CA ARG A 85 -42.13 -20.63 9.45
C ARG A 85 -41.89 -21.81 10.39
N LYS A 86 -41.72 -21.53 11.69
CA LYS A 86 -41.70 -22.56 12.76
C LYS A 86 -43.00 -23.37 12.81
N GLU A 87 -44.13 -22.73 12.50
CA GLU A 87 -45.45 -23.36 12.42
C GLU A 87 -46.13 -23.03 11.08
N VAL A 88 -46.82 -24.02 10.50
CA VAL A 88 -47.65 -23.79 9.32
C VAL A 88 -48.73 -22.77 9.66
N LYS A 89 -49.01 -21.86 8.73
CA LYS A 89 -50.04 -20.84 8.94
C LYS A 89 -51.40 -21.52 9.22
N PRO A 90 -52.11 -21.19 10.32
CA PRO A 90 -53.34 -21.88 10.70
C PRO A 90 -54.54 -21.57 9.80
N ARG A 91 -54.51 -20.44 9.07
CA ARG A 91 -55.55 -19.99 8.13
C ARG A 91 -54.91 -19.19 6.98
N GLY A 92 -55.47 -19.21 5.77
CA GLY A 92 -54.94 -18.50 4.60
C GLY A 92 -54.12 -19.41 3.67
N SER A 93 -52.91 -19.00 3.26
CA SER A 93 -52.06 -19.72 2.30
C SER A 93 -51.64 -21.14 2.74
N LEU A 94 -51.77 -21.48 4.03
CA LEU A 94 -51.34 -22.75 4.65
C LEU A 94 -49.89 -23.15 4.29
N LYS A 95 -49.06 -22.19 3.90
CA LYS A 95 -47.67 -22.42 3.49
C LYS A 95 -46.76 -22.51 4.70
N ARG A 96 -45.76 -23.41 4.60
CA ARG A 96 -44.60 -23.48 5.50
C ARG A 96 -43.52 -22.46 5.13
N ILE A 97 -43.37 -22.16 3.84
CA ILE A 97 -42.37 -21.26 3.27
C ILE A 97 -43.09 -20.15 2.50
N GLU A 98 -42.82 -18.89 2.86
CA GLU A 98 -43.32 -17.71 2.15
C GLU A 98 -42.23 -17.16 1.21
N GLY A 99 -42.65 -16.53 0.11
CA GLY A 99 -41.76 -16.04 -0.95
C GLY A 99 -41.95 -16.77 -2.28
N ARG A 100 -41.25 -16.31 -3.33
CA ARG A 100 -41.27 -16.95 -4.65
C ARG A 100 -40.20 -18.05 -4.70
N ILE A 101 -40.64 -19.28 -4.56
CA ILE A 101 -39.81 -20.48 -4.65
C ILE A 101 -39.46 -20.73 -6.13
N ALA A 102 -38.18 -20.96 -6.41
CA ALA A 102 -37.72 -21.58 -7.65
C ALA A 102 -37.01 -22.89 -7.30
N LEU A 103 -37.45 -24.01 -7.90
CA LEU A 103 -36.95 -25.35 -7.57
C LEU A 103 -35.62 -25.68 -8.26
N ASP A 104 -35.29 -24.93 -9.31
CA ASP A 104 -34.06 -25.03 -10.09
C ASP A 104 -32.88 -24.24 -9.50
N GLU A 105 -33.07 -23.61 -8.34
CA GLU A 105 -32.05 -22.77 -7.73
C GLU A 105 -31.79 -23.14 -6.26
N PRO A 106 -30.51 -23.35 -5.87
CA PRO A 106 -30.17 -23.67 -4.48
C PRO A 106 -30.51 -22.57 -3.49
N VAL A 107 -30.76 -22.97 -2.24
CA VAL A 107 -31.05 -22.09 -1.11
C VAL A 107 -29.88 -22.05 -0.12
N VAL A 108 -29.54 -20.85 0.33
CA VAL A 108 -28.63 -20.62 1.46
C VAL A 108 -29.44 -20.15 2.67
N VAL A 109 -29.25 -20.81 3.81
CA VAL A 109 -29.92 -20.41 5.06
C VAL A 109 -29.20 -19.20 5.67
N LEU A 110 -29.93 -18.15 6.04
CA LEU A 110 -29.41 -16.94 6.68
C LEU A 110 -29.98 -16.82 8.10
N ASP A 111 -29.08 -16.74 9.07
CA ASP A 111 -29.42 -16.52 10.49
C ASP A 111 -28.61 -15.37 11.10
N ASP A 112 -29.01 -14.89 12.26
CA ASP A 112 -28.25 -13.84 12.98
C ASP A 112 -27.11 -14.45 13.79
N SER A 113 -27.36 -15.58 14.43
CA SER A 113 -26.39 -16.27 15.28
C SER A 113 -26.57 -17.77 15.21
N VAL A 114 -25.46 -18.51 15.33
CA VAL A 114 -25.48 -19.97 15.31
C VAL A 114 -24.74 -20.51 16.53
N ALA A 115 -25.48 -21.14 17.44
CA ALA A 115 -24.94 -21.87 18.59
C ALA A 115 -24.77 -23.36 18.27
N SER A 116 -25.78 -24.21 18.45
CA SER A 116 -25.68 -25.64 18.12
C SER A 116 -25.93 -25.97 16.64
N GLY A 117 -26.46 -25.03 15.85
CA GLY A 117 -26.90 -25.26 14.47
C GLY A 117 -28.33 -25.83 14.34
N ALA A 118 -29.03 -26.13 15.45
CA ALA A 118 -30.35 -26.77 15.40
C ALA A 118 -31.39 -25.99 14.57
N SER A 119 -31.44 -24.66 14.70
CA SER A 119 -32.36 -23.80 13.93
C SER A 119 -32.07 -23.82 12.43
N VAL A 120 -30.78 -23.80 12.05
CA VAL A 120 -30.35 -23.90 10.65
C VAL A 120 -30.72 -25.25 10.06
N LEU A 121 -30.53 -26.35 10.82
CA LEU A 121 -30.94 -27.70 10.36
C LEU A 121 -32.45 -27.81 10.18
N ALA A 122 -33.25 -27.26 11.09
CA ALA A 122 -34.70 -27.24 10.95
C ALA A 122 -35.15 -26.47 9.69
N ALA A 123 -34.52 -25.32 9.43
CA ALA A 123 -34.74 -24.55 8.20
C ALA A 123 -34.41 -25.38 6.95
N ALA A 124 -33.23 -26.01 6.94
CA ALA A 124 -32.77 -26.84 5.85
C ALA A 124 -33.69 -28.04 5.58
N GLN A 125 -34.16 -28.71 6.64
CA GLN A 125 -35.13 -29.81 6.53
C GLN A 125 -36.44 -29.36 5.91
N HIS A 126 -36.98 -28.19 6.30
CA HIS A 126 -38.20 -27.66 5.71
C HIS A 126 -38.02 -27.24 4.25
N CYS A 127 -36.88 -26.65 3.88
CA CYS A 127 -36.56 -26.35 2.48
C CYS A 127 -36.47 -27.64 1.64
N ARG A 128 -35.73 -28.66 2.13
CA ARG A 128 -35.61 -29.96 1.47
C ARG A 128 -36.97 -30.66 1.31
N ALA A 129 -37.82 -30.61 2.34
CA ALA A 129 -39.19 -31.13 2.28
C ALA A 129 -40.09 -30.41 1.26
N ALA A 130 -39.75 -29.16 0.91
CA ALA A 130 -40.41 -28.39 -0.15
C ALA A 130 -39.78 -28.61 -1.55
N GLY A 131 -38.85 -29.55 -1.68
CA GLY A 131 -38.17 -29.87 -2.95
C GLY A 131 -36.99 -28.95 -3.29
N LEU A 132 -36.52 -28.13 -2.34
CA LEU A 132 -35.39 -27.23 -2.56
C LEU A 132 -34.06 -27.90 -2.18
N GLU A 133 -33.04 -27.65 -2.99
CA GLU A 133 -31.66 -27.94 -2.63
C GLU A 133 -31.15 -26.90 -1.63
N VAL A 134 -30.48 -27.36 -0.57
CA VAL A 134 -29.87 -26.48 0.44
C VAL A 134 -28.37 -26.58 0.32
N GLU A 135 -27.74 -25.51 -0.13
CA GLU A 135 -26.31 -25.44 -0.44
C GLU A 135 -25.46 -25.20 0.80
N GLY A 136 -25.97 -24.41 1.76
CA GLY A 136 -25.21 -24.01 2.94
C GLY A 136 -25.94 -23.02 3.83
N ALA A 137 -25.21 -22.46 4.79
CA ALA A 137 -25.71 -21.46 5.71
C ALA A 137 -24.72 -20.32 5.96
N VAL A 138 -25.25 -19.14 6.27
CA VAL A 138 -24.51 -17.96 6.68
C VAL A 138 -25.09 -17.37 7.97
N CYS A 139 -24.24 -16.87 8.87
CA CYS A 139 -24.67 -16.10 10.04
C CYS A 139 -23.77 -14.91 10.38
N LEU A 140 -24.28 -13.96 11.18
CA LEU A 140 -23.42 -12.87 11.69
C LEU A 140 -22.46 -13.36 12.77
N VAL A 141 -22.94 -14.13 13.74
CA VAL A 141 -22.11 -14.57 14.88
C VAL A 141 -22.18 -16.08 15.08
N ARG A 142 -21.03 -16.75 15.02
CA ARG A 142 -20.89 -18.14 15.44
C ARG A 142 -20.55 -18.20 16.93
N PHE A 143 -21.42 -18.82 17.71
CA PHE A 143 -21.29 -18.98 19.15
C PHE A 143 -20.40 -20.16 19.52
N ASP A 144 -20.58 -21.28 18.81
CA ASP A 144 -19.79 -22.50 19.02
C ASP A 144 -19.08 -22.88 17.72
N PRO A 145 -17.72 -22.96 17.71
CA PRO A 145 -16.98 -23.45 16.56
C PRO A 145 -17.44 -24.84 16.07
N GLN A 146 -17.87 -25.73 16.99
CA GLN A 146 -18.33 -27.10 16.70
C GLN A 146 -19.62 -27.13 15.86
N ALA A 147 -20.36 -26.03 15.80
CA ALA A 147 -21.54 -25.91 14.95
C ALA A 147 -21.19 -26.11 13.46
N THR A 148 -19.98 -25.70 13.06
CA THR A 148 -19.50 -25.85 11.68
C THR A 148 -19.43 -27.32 11.28
N ASP A 149 -18.82 -28.15 12.13
CA ASP A 149 -18.68 -29.59 11.90
C ASP A 149 -20.04 -30.29 11.97
N THR A 150 -20.88 -29.88 12.94
CA THR A 150 -22.24 -30.41 13.11
C THR A 150 -23.10 -30.18 11.86
N LEU A 151 -23.09 -28.96 11.30
CA LEU A 151 -23.85 -28.62 10.11
C LEU A 151 -23.25 -29.25 8.84
N ALA A 152 -21.92 -29.30 8.71
CA ALA A 152 -21.23 -29.94 7.59
C ALA A 152 -21.56 -31.44 7.51
N ALA A 153 -21.65 -32.13 8.65
CA ALA A 153 -22.07 -33.55 8.71
C ALA A 153 -23.49 -33.79 8.16
N HIS A 154 -24.33 -32.75 8.08
CA HIS A 154 -25.69 -32.79 7.51
C HIS A 154 -25.76 -32.16 6.11
N GLY A 155 -24.61 -31.95 5.47
CA GLY A 155 -24.49 -31.35 4.14
C GLY A 155 -24.86 -29.88 4.11
N VAL A 156 -24.62 -29.12 5.19
CA VAL A 156 -24.88 -27.68 5.27
C VAL A 156 -23.61 -26.96 5.74
N PRO A 157 -22.65 -26.65 4.85
CA PRO A 157 -21.47 -25.86 5.24
C PRO A 157 -21.88 -24.48 5.80
N LEU A 158 -21.29 -24.09 6.95
CA LEU A 158 -21.55 -22.80 7.61
C LEU A 158 -20.44 -21.78 7.34
N ARG A 159 -20.82 -20.54 7.02
CA ARG A 159 -19.95 -19.35 7.04
C ARG A 159 -20.45 -18.36 8.08
N ALA A 160 -19.54 -17.79 8.86
CA ALA A 160 -19.86 -16.79 9.87
C ALA A 160 -19.08 -15.50 9.60
N VAL A 161 -19.70 -14.35 9.87
CA VAL A 161 -19.00 -13.06 9.80
C VAL A 161 -18.04 -12.91 10.99
N LEU A 162 -18.48 -13.28 12.19
CA LEU A 162 -17.75 -13.14 13.46
C LEU A 162 -17.83 -14.42 14.29
N ASP A 163 -16.80 -14.65 15.12
CA ASP A 163 -16.75 -15.69 16.15
C ASP A 163 -16.94 -15.08 17.54
N LEU A 164 -17.71 -15.76 18.39
CA LEU A 164 -18.04 -15.26 19.73
C LEU A 164 -16.79 -14.93 20.56
N ALA A 165 -15.89 -15.89 20.70
CA ALA A 165 -14.75 -15.76 21.59
C ALA A 165 -13.76 -14.65 21.18
N PRO A 166 -13.26 -14.59 19.93
CA PRO A 166 -12.29 -13.56 19.53
C PRO A 166 -12.93 -12.21 19.20
N ASP A 167 -14.18 -12.17 18.73
CA ASP A 167 -14.76 -10.95 18.17
C ASP A 167 -15.85 -10.32 19.05
N VAL A 168 -16.60 -11.10 19.84
CA VAL A 168 -17.71 -10.58 20.66
C VAL A 168 -17.30 -10.39 22.12
N LEU A 169 -16.73 -11.40 22.76
CA LEU A 169 -16.43 -11.39 24.20
C LEU A 169 -15.52 -10.21 24.63
N PRO A 170 -14.49 -9.79 23.87
CA PRO A 170 -13.64 -8.65 24.25
C PRO A 170 -14.36 -7.30 24.30
N HIS A 171 -15.58 -7.22 23.77
CA HIS A 171 -16.39 -6.00 23.72
C HIS A 171 -17.53 -5.98 24.74
N LEU A 172 -17.66 -7.02 25.59
CA LEU A 172 -18.64 -7.07 26.67
C LEU A 172 -18.26 -6.13 27.83
N ARG A 173 -19.25 -5.61 28.56
CA ARG A 173 -19.03 -4.77 29.77
C ARG A 173 -18.17 -5.53 30.79
N GLY A 174 -17.09 -4.91 31.25
CA GLY A 174 -16.16 -5.53 32.21
C GLY A 174 -15.22 -6.57 31.59
N GLY A 175 -15.35 -6.87 30.30
CA GLY A 175 -14.33 -7.62 29.57
C GLY A 175 -13.03 -6.81 29.59
N ALA A 176 -12.01 -7.33 30.28
CA ALA A 176 -10.66 -6.89 29.97
C ALA A 176 -10.46 -7.13 28.47
N PRO A 177 -9.97 -6.17 27.68
CA PRO A 177 -9.45 -6.52 26.37
C PRO A 177 -8.36 -7.54 26.68
N ALA A 178 -8.64 -8.81 26.45
CA ALA A 178 -7.59 -9.79 26.38
C ALA A 178 -6.79 -9.27 25.19
N VAL A 179 -5.69 -8.56 25.46
CA VAL A 179 -4.62 -8.37 24.48
C VAL A 179 -4.09 -9.77 24.28
N HIS A 180 -4.81 -10.52 23.45
CA HIS A 180 -4.51 -11.88 23.13
C HIS A 180 -3.28 -11.77 22.25
N ASN A 181 -2.11 -11.95 22.86
CA ASN A 181 -0.87 -12.10 22.13
C ASN A 181 -0.64 -13.62 21.93
N PRO A 182 -1.09 -14.19 20.80
CA PRO A 182 -0.97 -15.63 20.56
C PRO A 182 0.49 -16.09 20.56
N THR A 183 1.43 -15.17 20.29
CA THR A 183 2.87 -15.47 20.27
C THR A 183 3.44 -15.72 21.68
N ARG A 184 2.75 -15.31 22.74
CA ARG A 184 3.14 -15.55 24.15
C ARG A 184 2.69 -16.91 24.68
N GLN A 185 1.88 -17.65 23.92
CA GLN A 185 1.42 -18.96 24.33
C GLN A 185 2.48 -20.02 24.07
N THR A 186 2.77 -20.81 25.10
CA THR A 186 3.75 -21.90 25.04
C THR A 186 3.08 -23.15 24.47
N PRO A 187 3.61 -23.72 23.36
CA PRO A 187 3.23 -25.05 22.92
C PRO A 187 3.58 -26.05 24.02
N GLY A 188 2.67 -26.96 24.37
CA GLY A 188 2.81 -27.86 25.52
C GLY A 188 4.15 -28.63 25.57
N GLY A 189 4.57 -29.02 26.77
CA GLY A 189 5.80 -29.77 27.00
C GLY A 189 6.13 -29.86 28.49
N ARG A 190 6.79 -30.94 28.90
CA ARG A 190 7.22 -31.10 30.31
C ARG A 190 8.46 -30.25 30.55
N ARG A 191 8.61 -29.73 31.77
CA ARG A 191 9.78 -28.93 32.15
C ARG A 191 11.04 -29.79 32.09
N GLY A 192 11.99 -29.42 31.24
CA GLY A 192 13.26 -30.13 31.05
C GLY A 192 14.43 -29.54 31.84
N ALA A 193 15.64 -29.96 31.47
CA ALA A 193 16.90 -29.42 31.99
C ALA A 193 17.14 -27.97 31.53
N ARG A 194 18.17 -27.32 32.10
CA ARG A 194 18.61 -25.99 31.67
C ARG A 194 19.21 -26.05 30.25
N ALA A 195 18.94 -25.02 29.45
CA ALA A 195 19.53 -24.87 28.12
C ALA A 195 21.07 -24.85 28.17
N PRO A 196 21.75 -25.47 27.18
CA PRO A 196 23.20 -25.57 27.14
C PRO A 196 23.88 -24.20 26.98
N ASP A 197 25.17 -24.12 27.35
CA ASP A 197 25.96 -22.89 27.19
C ASP A 197 26.55 -22.80 25.77
N LEU A 198 25.69 -22.50 24.81
CA LEU A 198 26.05 -22.42 23.39
C LEU A 198 25.62 -21.06 22.81
N PRO A 199 26.03 -20.69 21.59
CA PRO A 199 25.43 -19.53 20.93
C PRO A 199 23.92 -19.75 20.69
N GLU A 200 23.17 -18.66 20.48
CA GLU A 200 21.70 -18.70 20.47
C GLU A 200 21.10 -19.65 19.41
N PRO A 201 21.63 -19.76 18.17
CA PRO A 201 21.13 -20.72 17.18
C PRO A 201 21.25 -22.18 17.64
N GLU A 202 22.38 -22.54 18.23
CA GLU A 202 22.65 -23.88 18.74
C GLU A 202 21.81 -24.17 20.00
N GLN A 203 21.59 -23.17 20.87
CA GLN A 203 20.63 -23.29 21.97
C GLN A 203 19.19 -23.51 21.47
N ALA A 204 18.78 -22.76 20.44
CA ALA A 204 17.46 -22.91 19.81
C ALA A 204 17.29 -24.31 19.20
N ARG A 205 18.30 -24.81 18.48
CA ARG A 205 18.33 -26.18 17.98
C ARG A 205 18.17 -27.20 19.09
N ALA A 206 18.99 -27.12 20.14
CA ALA A 206 18.93 -28.05 21.26
C ALA A 206 17.55 -28.05 21.95
N ALA A 207 16.92 -26.88 22.08
CA ALA A 207 15.57 -26.74 22.62
C ALA A 207 14.51 -27.39 21.71
N MET A 208 14.59 -27.18 20.39
CA MET A 208 13.71 -27.84 19.42
C MET A 208 13.90 -29.36 19.44
N GLU A 209 15.14 -29.85 19.44
CA GLU A 209 15.45 -31.28 19.51
C GLU A 209 14.94 -31.94 20.80
N ALA A 210 15.10 -31.27 21.94
CA ALA A 210 14.57 -31.75 23.23
C ALA A 210 13.04 -31.88 23.20
N LEU A 211 12.35 -30.90 22.63
CA LEU A 211 10.89 -30.91 22.55
C LEU A 211 10.39 -31.97 21.55
N LEU A 212 11.05 -32.11 20.40
CA LEU A 212 10.70 -33.08 19.36
C LEU A 212 11.00 -34.52 19.79
N SER A 213 12.08 -34.77 20.55
CA SER A 213 12.50 -36.13 20.94
C SER A 213 11.97 -36.60 22.29
N ARG A 214 11.92 -35.73 23.30
CA ARG A 214 11.58 -36.09 24.70
C ARG A 214 10.28 -35.44 25.21
N GLY A 215 9.69 -34.53 24.41
CA GLY A 215 8.56 -33.72 24.85
C GLY A 215 8.93 -32.75 25.97
N GLU A 216 10.20 -32.34 26.04
CA GLU A 216 10.75 -31.48 27.09
C GLU A 216 11.00 -30.06 26.60
N LEU A 217 10.49 -29.08 27.34
CA LEU A 217 10.83 -27.68 27.15
C LEU A 217 12.05 -27.33 28.03
N LEU A 218 13.17 -26.99 27.38
CA LEU A 218 14.37 -26.59 28.10
C LEU A 218 14.14 -25.30 28.89
N GLN A 219 14.74 -25.23 30.08
CA GLN A 219 14.66 -24.04 30.92
C GLN A 219 15.66 -22.98 30.44
N PRO A 220 15.25 -21.71 30.39
CA PRO A 220 16.11 -20.64 29.92
C PRO A 220 17.32 -20.44 30.83
N ARG A 221 18.43 -19.96 30.24
CA ARG A 221 19.54 -19.40 31.03
C ARG A 221 19.13 -18.02 31.58
N PRO A 222 19.49 -17.68 32.83
CA PRO A 222 19.16 -16.38 33.40
C PRO A 222 19.70 -15.24 32.53
N SER A 223 18.85 -14.28 32.18
CA SER A 223 19.24 -13.11 31.41
C SER A 223 18.56 -11.84 31.94
N ARG A 224 19.35 -10.79 32.14
CA ARG A 224 18.84 -9.46 32.47
C ARG A 224 18.41 -8.67 31.23
N ALA A 225 18.83 -9.08 30.04
CA ALA A 225 18.45 -8.43 28.79
C ALA A 225 16.96 -8.62 28.52
N ARG A 226 16.28 -7.54 28.13
CA ARG A 226 14.87 -7.54 27.72
C ARG A 226 14.78 -7.35 26.21
N VAL A 227 13.82 -8.01 25.60
CA VAL A 227 13.64 -8.04 24.15
C VAL A 227 12.21 -7.68 23.78
N GLY A 228 12.03 -7.11 22.58
CA GLY A 228 10.72 -6.91 21.95
C GLY A 228 10.25 -8.16 21.20
N GLY A 229 11.11 -9.16 21.06
CA GLY A 229 10.75 -10.48 20.53
C GLY A 229 11.95 -11.29 20.03
N VAL A 230 11.71 -12.55 19.74
CA VAL A 230 12.68 -13.49 19.16
C VAL A 230 11.96 -14.35 18.13
N PHE A 231 12.53 -14.49 16.94
CA PHE A 231 12.05 -15.39 15.88
C PHE A 231 13.14 -16.35 15.48
N ILE A 232 12.76 -17.60 15.23
CA ILE A 232 13.66 -18.64 14.76
C ILE A 232 13.24 -19.05 13.36
N SER A 233 14.20 -19.17 12.45
CA SER A 233 13.99 -19.69 11.10
C SER A 233 14.79 -20.97 10.93
N VAL A 234 14.13 -22.00 10.43
CA VAL A 234 14.73 -23.29 10.06
C VAL A 234 14.67 -23.41 8.55
N ARG A 235 15.83 -23.49 7.90
CA ARG A 235 15.97 -23.57 6.45
C ARG A 235 16.82 -24.76 6.06
N ASP A 236 16.59 -25.31 4.87
CA ASP A 236 17.43 -26.38 4.35
C ASP A 236 18.89 -25.89 4.22
N ARG A 237 19.85 -26.77 4.50
CA ARG A 237 21.28 -26.41 4.48
C ARG A 237 21.83 -26.25 3.07
N ASP A 238 21.31 -27.04 2.14
CA ASP A 238 21.79 -27.08 0.76
C ASP A 238 21.00 -26.10 -0.12
N ASP A 239 19.73 -25.83 0.22
CA ASP A 239 18.90 -24.81 -0.43
C ASP A 239 18.27 -23.85 0.59
N LEU A 240 18.94 -22.72 0.81
CA LEU A 240 18.48 -21.70 1.75
C LEU A 240 17.17 -21.03 1.34
N ASP A 241 16.65 -21.17 0.12
CA ASP A 241 15.33 -20.65 -0.23
C ASP A 241 14.20 -21.51 0.36
N VAL A 242 14.47 -22.79 0.62
CA VAL A 242 13.53 -23.71 1.27
C VAL A 242 13.47 -23.43 2.78
N ARG A 243 12.41 -22.77 3.21
CA ARG A 243 12.13 -22.51 4.63
C ARG A 243 11.15 -23.54 5.19
N HIS A 244 11.66 -24.47 6.00
CA HIS A 244 10.84 -25.50 6.65
C HIS A 244 9.93 -24.93 7.73
N ALA A 245 10.43 -24.05 8.60
CA ALA A 245 9.61 -23.45 9.65
C ALA A 245 10.12 -22.06 10.03
N ARG A 246 9.19 -21.22 10.50
CA ARG A 246 9.50 -19.95 11.15
C ARG A 246 8.38 -19.56 12.10
N ASP A 247 8.72 -19.41 13.37
CA ASP A 247 7.82 -18.84 14.36
C ASP A 247 8.65 -18.06 15.40
N GLY A 248 7.99 -17.39 16.33
CA GLY A 248 8.61 -16.57 17.33
C GLY A 248 7.63 -16.02 18.35
N VAL A 249 8.17 -15.17 19.21
CA VAL A 249 7.44 -14.44 20.24
C VAL A 249 7.66 -12.94 20.07
N LEU A 250 6.62 -12.16 20.29
CA LEU A 250 6.66 -10.71 20.40
C LEU A 250 6.29 -10.28 21.81
N ALA A 251 6.94 -9.21 22.27
CA ALA A 251 6.70 -8.57 23.54
C ALA A 251 6.36 -7.10 23.31
N PHE A 252 5.09 -6.75 23.56
CA PHE A 252 4.63 -5.38 23.38
C PHE A 252 4.88 -4.53 24.64
N PRO A 253 5.04 -3.19 24.51
CA PRO A 253 5.36 -2.32 25.65
C PRO A 253 4.31 -2.31 26.77
N ASP A 254 3.08 -2.68 26.47
CA ASP A 254 1.94 -2.79 27.39
C ASP A 254 1.86 -4.17 28.10
N GLU A 255 2.80 -5.07 27.83
CA GLU A 255 2.86 -6.42 28.41
C GLU A 255 4.00 -6.56 29.44
N ALA A 256 3.99 -7.69 30.18
CA ALA A 256 5.11 -8.06 31.03
C ALA A 256 6.42 -8.17 30.21
N PRO A 257 7.53 -7.53 30.66
CA PRO A 257 8.81 -7.59 29.97
C PRO A 257 9.30 -9.04 29.81
N LEU A 258 9.79 -9.38 28.61
CA LEU A 258 10.30 -10.72 28.32
C LEU A 258 11.83 -10.77 28.40
N ALA A 259 12.38 -11.71 29.18
CA ALA A 259 13.82 -11.91 29.20
C ALA A 259 14.29 -12.60 27.90
N ARG A 260 15.50 -12.25 27.42
CA ARG A 260 16.06 -12.80 26.16
C ARG A 260 16.11 -14.33 26.14
N GLY A 261 16.52 -14.96 27.24
CA GLY A 261 16.58 -16.43 27.35
C GLY A 261 15.20 -17.08 27.34
N GLU A 262 14.22 -16.50 28.02
CA GLU A 262 12.83 -16.97 28.03
C GLU A 262 12.21 -16.87 26.62
N ALA A 263 12.44 -15.74 25.94
CA ALA A 263 11.98 -15.53 24.58
C ALA A 263 12.55 -16.57 23.61
N LEU A 264 13.84 -16.90 23.75
CA LEU A 264 14.50 -17.91 22.93
C LEU A 264 13.86 -19.29 23.09
N MET A 265 13.58 -19.72 24.34
CA MET A 265 12.95 -21.03 24.60
C MET A 265 11.51 -21.09 24.08
N LEU A 266 10.75 -20.00 24.25
CA LEU A 266 9.38 -19.92 23.76
C LEU A 266 9.34 -19.91 22.22
N ALA A 267 10.21 -19.12 21.56
CA ALA A 267 10.34 -19.13 20.11
C ALA A 267 10.74 -20.52 19.59
N ALA A 268 11.63 -21.22 20.29
CA ALA A 268 12.07 -22.57 19.91
C ALA A 268 10.92 -23.56 20.01
N ALA A 269 10.13 -23.51 21.09
CA ALA A 269 8.96 -24.36 21.26
C ALA A 269 7.94 -24.14 20.13
N ARG A 270 7.64 -22.87 19.81
CA ARG A 270 6.72 -22.49 18.72
C ARG A 270 7.22 -22.96 17.36
N THR A 271 8.51 -22.79 17.10
CA THR A 271 9.12 -23.22 15.83
C THR A 271 9.13 -24.75 15.70
N ALA A 272 9.33 -25.48 16.79
CA ALA A 272 9.20 -26.94 16.81
C ALA A 272 7.75 -27.41 16.58
N ALA A 273 6.75 -26.68 17.09
CA ALA A 273 5.35 -26.94 16.78
C ALA A 273 5.07 -26.72 15.28
N ALA A 274 5.54 -25.60 14.71
CA ALA A 274 5.42 -25.34 13.27
C ALA A 274 6.13 -26.41 12.41
N LEU A 275 7.27 -26.96 12.86
CA LEU A 275 7.93 -28.08 12.17
C LEU A 275 7.07 -29.34 12.13
N ARG A 276 6.28 -29.62 13.18
CA ARG A 276 5.37 -30.78 13.21
C ARG A 276 4.19 -30.62 12.25
N GLU A 277 3.80 -29.39 11.91
CA GLU A 277 2.70 -29.12 10.97
C GLU A 277 3.10 -29.38 9.51
N VAL A 278 4.40 -29.35 9.20
CA VAL A 278 4.90 -29.42 7.81
C VAL A 278 5.60 -30.75 7.47
N SER A 279 5.83 -31.63 8.44
CA SER A 279 6.55 -32.90 8.23
C SER A 279 6.17 -33.95 9.27
N ASP A 280 5.96 -35.19 8.82
CA ASP A 280 5.76 -36.36 9.68
C ASP A 280 7.04 -36.77 10.43
N ASP A 281 8.21 -36.39 9.91
CA ASP A 281 9.51 -36.52 10.59
C ASP A 281 10.19 -35.15 10.75
N PRO A 282 9.77 -34.33 11.73
CA PRO A 282 10.35 -33.02 11.97
C PRO A 282 11.81 -33.09 12.46
N ARG A 283 12.26 -34.25 12.96
CA ARG A 283 13.63 -34.43 13.47
C ARG A 283 14.62 -34.57 12.32
N ALA A 284 14.30 -35.38 11.31
CA ALA A 284 15.13 -35.49 10.11
C ALA A 284 15.21 -34.15 9.36
N VAL A 285 14.10 -33.40 9.29
CA VAL A 285 14.09 -32.04 8.72
C VAL A 285 15.05 -31.13 9.48
N LEU A 286 14.93 -31.07 10.81
CA LEU A 286 15.80 -30.23 11.63
C LEU A 286 17.28 -30.61 11.48
N ALA A 287 17.61 -31.90 11.40
CA ALA A 287 18.99 -32.39 11.26
C ALA A 287 19.69 -31.91 9.98
N ARG A 288 18.97 -31.86 8.86
CA ARG A 288 19.49 -31.33 7.57
C ARG A 288 19.38 -29.81 7.43
N SER A 289 18.83 -29.12 8.43
CA SER A 289 18.60 -27.69 8.38
C SER A 289 19.74 -26.86 8.97
N VAL A 290 19.71 -25.57 8.71
CA VAL A 290 20.45 -24.51 9.43
C VAL A 290 19.46 -23.65 10.21
N VAL A 291 19.81 -23.29 11.44
CA VAL A 291 19.00 -22.44 12.31
C VAL A 291 19.53 -21.00 12.31
N ALA A 292 18.62 -20.03 12.18
CA ALA A 292 18.91 -18.63 12.43
C ALA A 292 17.99 -18.05 13.50
N VAL A 293 18.56 -17.26 14.40
CA VAL A 293 17.84 -16.56 15.46
C VAL A 293 17.86 -15.07 15.14
N THR A 294 16.67 -14.47 15.16
CA THR A 294 16.47 -13.04 14.97
C THR A 294 15.94 -12.46 16.27
N VAL A 295 16.70 -11.56 16.90
CA VAL A 295 16.35 -10.92 18.17
C VAL A 295 15.96 -9.47 17.92
N PHE A 296 14.88 -9.04 18.57
CA PHE A 296 14.43 -7.66 18.53
C PHE A 296 14.68 -6.97 19.87
N PRO A 297 15.25 -5.76 19.89
CA PRO A 297 15.18 -4.91 21.07
C PRO A 297 13.72 -4.55 21.36
N PRO A 298 13.41 -3.98 22.55
CA PRO A 298 12.07 -3.51 22.87
C PRO A 298 11.44 -2.69 21.74
N LEU A 299 10.17 -2.99 21.44
CA LEU A 299 9.45 -2.39 20.31
C LEU A 299 9.21 -0.89 20.55
N GLU A 300 9.50 -0.05 19.55
CA GLU A 300 9.26 1.38 19.59
C GLU A 300 7.98 1.72 18.83
N ARG A 301 6.96 2.25 19.52
CA ARG A 301 5.72 2.70 18.86
C ARG A 301 6.04 3.84 17.89
N CYS A 302 5.48 3.77 16.69
CA CYS A 302 5.72 4.79 15.65
C CYS A 302 4.51 4.96 14.72
N HIS A 303 4.65 5.88 13.76
CA HIS A 303 3.69 6.10 12.67
C HIS A 303 4.30 5.69 11.33
N PRO A 304 3.51 5.46 10.27
CA PRO A 304 4.01 5.05 8.96
C PRO A 304 5.11 5.95 8.39
N GLY A 305 5.06 7.26 8.66
CA GLY A 305 6.09 8.21 8.25
C GLY A 305 7.47 8.01 8.89
N LYS A 306 7.55 7.25 10.00
CA LYS A 306 8.81 6.94 10.71
C LYS A 306 9.46 5.63 10.26
N LEU A 307 8.90 5.01 9.22
CA LEU A 307 9.43 3.77 8.65
C LEU A 307 10.62 4.04 7.75
N ASP A 308 11.57 3.12 7.80
CA ASP A 308 12.75 3.07 6.94
C ASP A 308 13.05 1.58 6.74
N GLU A 309 12.66 1.06 5.58
CA GLU A 309 12.74 -0.36 5.24
C GLU A 309 14.18 -0.88 5.16
N ARG A 310 15.15 0.02 5.13
CA ARG A 310 16.58 -0.30 5.08
C ARG A 310 17.13 -0.50 6.48
N ARG A 311 16.55 0.14 7.49
CA ARG A 311 17.10 0.18 8.85
C ARG A 311 16.28 -0.59 9.87
N PHE A 312 14.96 -0.57 9.75
CA PHE A 312 14.06 -1.08 10.78
C PHE A 312 13.17 -2.20 10.26
N GLY A 313 12.91 -3.18 11.12
CA GLY A 313 11.74 -4.04 10.99
C GLY A 313 10.53 -3.36 11.61
N VAL A 314 9.34 -3.83 11.25
CA VAL A 314 8.07 -3.31 11.73
C VAL A 314 7.17 -4.42 12.23
N VAL A 315 6.31 -4.07 13.18
CA VAL A 315 5.24 -4.92 13.69
C VAL A 315 3.96 -4.11 13.73
N VAL A 316 2.89 -4.67 13.19
CA VAL A 316 1.54 -4.11 13.24
C VAL A 316 0.68 -5.02 14.13
N ARG A 317 -0.10 -4.43 15.03
CA ARG A 317 -1.05 -5.13 15.91
C ARG A 317 -2.42 -4.47 15.79
N SER A 318 -3.45 -5.25 15.48
CA SER A 318 -4.83 -4.74 15.45
C SER A 318 -5.29 -4.27 16.82
N LEU A 319 -6.04 -3.16 16.85
CA LEU A 319 -6.77 -2.68 18.02
C LEU A 319 -8.24 -3.11 18.05
N GLU A 320 -8.71 -3.75 16.97
CA GLU A 320 -10.11 -4.14 16.80
C GLU A 320 -10.30 -5.66 16.86
N ARG A 321 -9.32 -6.42 16.33
CA ARG A 321 -9.32 -7.89 16.31
C ARG A 321 -8.08 -8.42 17.05
N PRO A 322 -8.19 -8.69 18.37
CA PRO A 322 -7.08 -9.17 19.18
C PRO A 322 -6.41 -10.42 18.58
N GLY A 323 -5.08 -10.47 18.64
CA GLY A 323 -4.28 -11.57 18.06
C GLY A 323 -3.90 -11.40 16.60
N ARG A 324 -4.50 -10.45 15.85
CA ARG A 324 -4.06 -10.09 14.51
C ARG A 324 -2.77 -9.26 14.58
N ILE A 325 -1.64 -9.93 14.37
CA ILE A 325 -0.29 -9.36 14.44
C ILE A 325 0.47 -9.74 13.17
N GLY A 326 1.21 -8.79 12.61
CA GLY A 326 2.03 -9.03 11.42
C GLY A 326 3.31 -8.23 11.48
N GLY A 327 4.42 -8.86 11.09
CA GLY A 327 5.74 -8.21 11.07
C GLY A 327 6.38 -8.23 9.69
N ALA A 328 7.26 -7.27 9.41
CA ALA A 328 8.12 -7.28 8.24
C ALA A 328 9.53 -6.82 8.64
N LEU A 329 10.55 -7.58 8.25
CA LEU A 329 11.95 -7.28 8.57
C LEU A 329 12.54 -6.26 7.57
N PRO A 330 13.66 -5.58 7.90
CA PRO A 330 14.32 -4.68 6.96
C PRO A 330 14.94 -5.46 5.80
N GLY A 331 14.99 -4.84 4.61
CA GLY A 331 15.64 -5.40 3.44
C GLY A 331 15.09 -6.75 2.98
N MET A 332 13.81 -7.06 3.24
CA MET A 332 13.18 -8.29 2.76
C MET A 332 13.09 -8.33 1.22
N PRO A 333 13.13 -9.53 0.61
CA PRO A 333 12.85 -9.70 -0.81
C PRO A 333 11.46 -9.15 -1.15
N GLY A 334 11.32 -8.53 -2.33
CA GLY A 334 10.07 -7.94 -2.81
C GLY A 334 9.68 -6.61 -2.16
N ILE A 335 10.26 -6.26 -1.01
CA ILE A 335 9.94 -5.02 -0.29
C ILE A 335 10.94 -3.93 -0.71
N ARG A 336 10.45 -2.97 -1.50
CA ARG A 336 11.24 -1.87 -2.06
C ARG A 336 11.38 -0.69 -1.10
N ASP A 337 10.28 -0.32 -0.44
CA ASP A 337 10.11 0.93 0.29
C ASP A 337 9.27 0.76 1.57
N ALA A 338 9.17 1.84 2.34
CA ALA A 338 8.42 1.92 3.58
C ALA A 338 6.94 1.54 3.45
N PHE A 339 6.27 1.95 2.35
CA PHE A 339 4.86 1.61 2.15
C PHE A 339 4.68 0.12 1.85
N GLY A 340 5.55 -0.46 1.01
CA GLY A 340 5.59 -1.91 0.79
C GLY A 340 5.84 -2.67 2.08
N GLN A 341 6.70 -2.17 2.96
CA GLN A 341 6.98 -2.78 4.27
C GLN A 341 5.75 -2.76 5.19
N TYR A 342 5.10 -1.60 5.31
CA TYR A 342 3.84 -1.46 6.06
C TYR A 342 2.76 -2.38 5.51
N THR A 343 2.57 -2.39 4.19
CA THR A 343 1.54 -3.19 3.51
C THR A 343 1.78 -4.68 3.72
N HIS A 344 3.04 -5.14 3.66
CA HIS A 344 3.38 -6.52 3.97
C HIS A 344 3.02 -6.88 5.42
N ALA A 345 3.38 -6.04 6.38
CA ALA A 345 3.06 -6.29 7.79
C ALA A 345 1.54 -6.26 8.05
N ALA A 346 0.84 -5.24 7.57
CA ALA A 346 -0.58 -5.01 7.85
C ALA A 346 -1.52 -5.91 7.03
N ARG A 347 -1.31 -6.02 5.71
CA ARG A 347 -2.25 -6.72 4.82
C ARG A 347 -1.91 -8.20 4.64
N ARG A 348 -0.63 -8.53 4.46
CA ARG A 348 -0.22 -9.93 4.22
C ARG A 348 -0.14 -10.73 5.52
N ASN A 349 0.55 -10.19 6.53
CA ASN A 349 0.84 -10.95 7.75
C ASN A 349 -0.23 -10.77 8.83
N ALA A 350 -0.64 -9.53 9.13
CA ALA A 350 -1.70 -9.26 10.10
C ALA A 350 -3.12 -9.45 9.55
N GLN A 351 -3.28 -9.43 8.22
CA GLN A 351 -4.57 -9.53 7.52
C GLN A 351 -5.60 -8.48 7.97
N LEU A 352 -5.13 -7.26 8.25
CA LEU A 352 -5.99 -6.15 8.64
C LEU A 352 -6.95 -5.75 7.52
N HIS A 353 -8.20 -5.43 7.87
CA HIS A 353 -9.17 -4.84 6.96
C HIS A 353 -8.79 -3.42 6.57
N GLU A 354 -9.34 -2.96 5.44
CA GLU A 354 -9.22 -1.58 5.01
C GLU A 354 -9.77 -0.65 6.11
N HIS A 355 -8.98 0.33 6.55
CA HIS A 355 -9.27 1.25 7.67
C HIS A 355 -9.31 0.68 9.10
N GLU A 356 -8.97 -0.59 9.31
CA GLU A 356 -8.88 -1.16 10.66
C GLU A 356 -7.82 -0.43 11.50
N ARG A 357 -8.19 -0.02 12.72
CA ARG A 357 -7.25 0.65 13.63
C ARG A 357 -6.20 -0.33 14.11
N ALA A 358 -4.94 0.09 14.05
CA ALA A 358 -3.81 -0.71 14.47
C ALA A 358 -2.70 0.16 15.08
N GLU A 359 -1.92 -0.47 15.95
CA GLU A 359 -0.64 0.07 16.40
C GLU A 359 0.48 -0.41 15.49
N LEU A 360 1.40 0.50 15.20
CA LEU A 360 2.60 0.24 14.44
C LEU A 360 3.81 0.45 15.34
N TYR A 361 4.72 -0.52 15.30
CA TYR A 361 5.98 -0.48 16.01
C TYR A 361 7.12 -0.66 15.01
N ARG A 362 8.27 -0.07 15.31
CA ARG A 362 9.54 -0.31 14.62
C ARG A 362 10.55 -0.92 15.58
N HIS A 363 11.51 -1.65 15.05
CA HIS A 363 12.60 -2.22 15.84
C HIS A 363 13.85 -2.42 14.98
N ARG A 364 15.03 -2.40 15.62
CA ARG A 364 16.26 -2.90 14.98
C ARG A 364 16.27 -4.43 14.99
N VAL A 365 17.21 -5.02 14.26
CA VAL A 365 17.32 -6.47 14.15
C VAL A 365 18.75 -6.90 14.42
N GLU A 366 18.91 -7.82 15.38
CA GLU A 366 20.12 -8.61 15.56
C GLU A 366 19.86 -10.01 14.98
N LYS A 367 20.76 -10.51 14.15
CA LYS A 367 20.62 -11.85 13.55
C LYS A 367 21.88 -12.66 13.76
N SER A 368 21.71 -13.88 14.26
CA SER A 368 22.75 -14.89 14.42
C SER A 368 22.37 -16.14 13.64
N VAL A 369 23.35 -16.79 13.01
CA VAL A 369 23.16 -17.99 12.19
C VAL A 369 24.10 -19.07 12.72
N GLU A 370 23.59 -20.28 12.80
CA GLU A 370 24.32 -21.45 13.26
C GLU A 370 25.61 -21.70 12.47
N GLY A 371 26.70 -21.98 13.19
CA GLY A 371 27.97 -22.45 12.59
C GLY A 371 28.61 -21.52 11.55
N ALA A 372 28.29 -20.22 11.55
CA ALA A 372 28.68 -19.26 10.49
C ALA A 372 28.28 -19.71 9.07
N ALA A 373 27.22 -20.51 8.95
CA ALA A 373 26.70 -20.96 7.67
C ALA A 373 26.31 -19.77 6.77
N ARG A 374 26.39 -19.98 5.45
CA ARG A 374 25.87 -19.02 4.47
C ARG A 374 24.39 -18.77 4.79
N TRP A 375 23.98 -17.51 4.75
CA TRP A 375 22.60 -17.10 4.96
C TRP A 375 22.24 -16.01 3.96
N GLN A 376 20.96 -15.95 3.57
CA GLN A 376 20.51 -14.89 2.67
C GLN A 376 20.69 -13.52 3.35
N PRO A 377 21.17 -12.48 2.63
CA PRO A 377 21.38 -11.13 3.18
C PRO A 377 20.05 -10.37 3.35
N THR A 378 19.00 -11.05 3.82
CA THR A 378 17.64 -10.54 3.94
C THR A 378 17.25 -10.44 5.41
N GLY A 379 16.38 -9.49 5.76
CA GLY A 379 15.90 -9.35 7.12
C GLY A 379 16.96 -8.84 8.11
N VAL A 380 17.90 -8.04 7.63
CA VAL A 380 18.92 -7.29 8.38
C VAL A 380 19.02 -5.88 7.79
N ALA A 381 19.59 -4.94 8.54
CA ALA A 381 19.75 -3.58 8.05
C ALA A 381 20.67 -3.57 6.81
N ARG A 382 20.30 -2.79 5.79
CA ARG A 382 21.12 -2.61 4.59
C ARG A 382 22.24 -1.63 4.88
N GLU A 383 23.46 -2.05 4.61
CA GLU A 383 24.63 -1.18 4.64
C GLU A 383 24.88 -0.59 3.25
N ALA A 384 25.33 0.66 3.22
CA ALA A 384 25.83 1.27 1.98
C ALA A 384 27.03 0.44 1.48
N TRP A 385 27.06 0.19 0.17
CA TRP A 385 28.09 -0.66 -0.44
C TRP A 385 28.92 0.13 -1.44
N TRP A 386 30.05 -0.44 -1.87
CA TRP A 386 31.06 0.26 -2.66
C TRP A 386 30.52 0.94 -3.94
N GLY A 387 29.49 0.36 -4.58
CA GLY A 387 28.85 0.94 -5.77
C GLY A 387 28.20 2.31 -5.54
N GLU A 388 27.94 2.68 -4.29
CA GLU A 388 27.37 3.98 -3.88
C GLU A 388 28.44 4.98 -3.43
N SER A 389 29.72 4.62 -3.55
CA SER A 389 30.85 5.39 -3.03
C SER A 389 31.39 6.43 -4.01
N SER A 390 32.27 7.32 -3.50
CA SER A 390 33.04 8.25 -4.31
C SER A 390 34.01 7.56 -5.29
N ALA A 391 34.40 6.31 -5.05
CA ALA A 391 35.21 5.52 -5.97
C ALA A 391 34.42 5.12 -7.22
N ALA A 392 33.17 4.63 -7.04
CA ALA A 392 32.26 4.32 -8.14
C ALA A 392 31.97 5.57 -9.00
N ARG A 393 31.81 6.74 -8.36
CA ARG A 393 31.68 8.03 -9.05
C ARG A 393 32.89 8.33 -9.96
N LYS A 394 34.12 8.07 -9.50
CA LYS A 394 35.34 8.28 -10.31
C LYS A 394 35.35 7.36 -11.54
N CYS A 395 34.91 6.12 -11.41
CA CYS A 395 34.82 5.18 -12.53
C CYS A 395 33.83 5.65 -13.60
N ALA A 396 32.68 6.22 -13.21
CA ALA A 396 31.73 6.78 -14.18
C ALA A 396 32.30 8.00 -14.92
N ALA A 397 33.07 8.86 -14.23
CA ALA A 397 33.80 9.96 -14.88
C ALA A 397 34.83 9.44 -15.90
N ALA A 398 35.58 8.41 -15.52
CA ALA A 398 36.56 7.76 -16.40
C ALA A 398 35.89 7.12 -17.63
N ALA A 399 34.75 6.46 -17.47
CA ALA A 399 33.98 5.90 -18.58
C ALA A 399 33.55 6.96 -19.60
N LEU A 400 33.08 8.13 -19.14
CA LEU A 400 32.74 9.25 -20.03
C LEU A 400 33.97 9.74 -20.79
N ALA A 401 35.10 9.94 -20.10
CA ALA A 401 36.34 10.39 -20.72
C ALA A 401 36.82 9.41 -21.82
N LEU A 402 36.71 8.10 -21.58
CA LEU A 402 37.10 7.07 -22.56
C LEU A 402 36.22 7.07 -23.81
N VAL A 403 34.90 7.25 -23.66
CA VAL A 403 33.95 7.40 -24.78
C VAL A 403 34.22 8.68 -25.60
N HIS A 404 34.97 9.63 -25.04
CA HIS A 404 35.46 10.82 -25.75
C HIS A 404 36.88 10.69 -26.28
N GLY A 405 37.51 9.51 -26.18
CA GLY A 405 38.90 9.30 -26.57
C GLY A 405 39.92 9.96 -25.63
N GLY A 406 39.50 10.34 -24.42
CA GLY A 406 40.33 10.95 -23.39
C GLY A 406 41.05 9.95 -22.48
N LYS A 407 41.86 10.47 -21.55
CA LYS A 407 42.55 9.65 -20.53
C LYS A 407 41.62 9.36 -19.34
N ALA A 408 41.68 8.14 -18.82
CA ALA A 408 40.96 7.70 -17.63
C ALA A 408 41.88 7.50 -16.42
N SER A 409 41.30 7.62 -15.21
CA SER A 409 41.94 7.27 -13.95
C SER A 409 40.96 6.48 -13.10
N PHE A 410 41.42 5.35 -12.56
CA PHE A 410 40.60 4.42 -11.78
C PHE A 410 41.07 4.33 -10.32
N PRO A 411 40.20 3.92 -9.38
CA PRO A 411 40.61 3.61 -8.01
C PRO A 411 41.55 2.39 -7.98
N GLN A 412 42.47 2.38 -7.02
CA GLN A 412 43.45 1.28 -6.84
C GLN A 412 42.81 0.00 -6.28
N ARG A 413 41.72 0.11 -5.52
CA ARG A 413 41.04 -1.02 -4.89
C ARG A 413 39.61 -1.12 -5.39
N TRP A 414 39.21 -2.34 -5.73
CA TRP A 414 37.88 -2.73 -6.17
C TRP A 414 37.29 -3.75 -5.20
N PRO A 415 35.97 -3.75 -4.98
CA PRO A 415 35.35 -4.62 -3.99
C PRO A 415 35.26 -6.05 -4.51
N ALA A 416 35.49 -7.03 -3.62
CA ALA A 416 35.38 -8.44 -3.99
C ALA A 416 33.95 -8.83 -4.36
N GLU A 417 32.94 -8.13 -3.83
CA GLU A 417 31.54 -8.37 -4.14
C GLU A 417 31.04 -7.79 -5.48
N LEU A 418 31.91 -7.16 -6.30
CA LEU A 418 31.52 -6.68 -7.63
C LEU A 418 31.29 -7.87 -8.57
N GLY A 419 30.04 -8.10 -8.94
CA GLY A 419 29.63 -9.20 -9.82
C GLY A 419 29.42 -8.79 -11.28
N GLY A 420 29.35 -7.49 -11.60
CA GLY A 420 29.17 -7.08 -12.99
C GLY A 420 29.26 -5.57 -13.23
N LEU A 421 29.57 -5.22 -14.48
CA LEU A 421 29.70 -3.84 -14.96
C LEU A 421 28.93 -3.67 -16.27
N PHE A 422 28.13 -2.62 -16.35
CA PHE A 422 27.35 -2.28 -17.54
C PHE A 422 27.49 -0.80 -17.86
N LEU A 423 27.77 -0.49 -19.11
CA LEU A 423 27.91 0.86 -19.63
C LEU A 423 26.86 1.10 -20.71
N SER A 424 26.05 2.14 -20.54
CA SER A 424 25.11 2.64 -21.54
C SER A 424 25.53 4.02 -22.01
N ARG A 425 25.66 4.23 -23.32
CA ARG A 425 25.96 5.53 -23.93
C ARG A 425 24.69 6.16 -24.49
N TYR A 426 24.49 7.44 -24.21
CA TYR A 426 23.43 8.27 -24.76
C TYR A 426 24.02 9.42 -25.56
N ASP A 427 23.49 9.70 -26.75
CA ASP A 427 23.82 10.90 -27.52
C ASP A 427 22.52 11.61 -27.88
N GLY A 428 22.41 12.89 -27.51
CA GLY A 428 21.20 13.68 -27.75
C GLY A 428 19.95 13.03 -27.15
N GLY A 429 20.07 12.43 -25.96
CA GLY A 429 18.97 11.79 -25.25
C GLY A 429 18.60 10.38 -25.72
N ALA A 430 19.12 9.93 -26.87
CA ALA A 430 18.85 8.59 -27.39
C ALA A 430 19.93 7.59 -26.96
N LEU A 431 19.53 6.37 -26.59
CA LEU A 431 20.48 5.29 -26.32
C LEU A 431 21.22 4.89 -27.61
N ARG A 432 22.56 4.83 -27.52
CA ARG A 432 23.49 4.61 -28.65
C ARG A 432 24.27 3.32 -28.57
N GLY A 433 24.48 2.82 -27.36
CA GLY A 433 25.27 1.62 -27.12
C GLY A 433 25.05 1.13 -25.71
N CYS A 434 25.04 -0.18 -25.52
CA CYS A 434 24.89 -0.78 -24.20
C CYS A 434 25.68 -2.08 -24.12
N ALA A 435 26.82 -2.04 -23.44
CA ALA A 435 27.69 -3.19 -23.24
C ALA A 435 27.78 -3.52 -21.76
N GLY A 436 27.94 -4.79 -21.43
CA GLY A 436 28.20 -5.20 -20.05
C GLY A 436 28.80 -6.57 -19.97
N VAL A 437 29.39 -6.85 -18.81
CA VAL A 437 30.06 -8.12 -18.51
C VAL A 437 29.78 -8.50 -17.06
N MET A 438 29.55 -9.79 -16.84
CA MET A 438 29.53 -10.40 -15.51
C MET A 438 30.96 -10.77 -15.14
N LEU A 439 31.36 -10.48 -13.90
CA LEU A 439 32.72 -10.71 -13.42
C LEU A 439 32.78 -12.02 -12.63
N ASP A 440 33.61 -12.96 -13.07
CA ASP A 440 33.91 -14.20 -12.34
C ASP A 440 35.08 -14.00 -11.37
N GLN A 441 34.99 -14.67 -10.22
CA GLN A 441 36.06 -14.66 -9.21
C GLN A 441 37.23 -15.55 -9.63
N GLY A 442 38.06 -15.07 -10.56
CA GLY A 442 39.35 -15.70 -10.89
C GLY A 442 39.78 -15.67 -12.35
N ALA A 443 38.97 -15.16 -13.28
CA ALA A 443 39.25 -15.27 -14.73
C ALA A 443 39.19 -13.96 -15.53
N ASP A 444 38.63 -12.87 -14.99
CA ASP A 444 38.41 -11.64 -15.75
C ASP A 444 39.55 -10.62 -15.65
N ALA A 445 39.69 -9.83 -16.72
CA ALA A 445 40.54 -8.65 -16.77
C ALA A 445 40.24 -7.70 -15.59
N PRO A 446 41.23 -6.97 -15.05
CA PRO A 446 41.02 -6.02 -13.97
C PRO A 446 39.82 -5.10 -14.25
N PRO A 447 38.99 -4.75 -13.26
CA PRO A 447 37.78 -3.96 -13.50
C PRO A 447 38.02 -2.63 -14.24
N ALA A 448 39.22 -2.03 -14.11
CA ALA A 448 39.64 -0.87 -14.88
C ALA A 448 39.71 -1.15 -16.40
N GLU A 449 40.43 -2.20 -16.81
CA GLU A 449 40.52 -2.65 -18.21
C GLU A 449 39.15 -3.06 -18.75
N THR A 450 38.31 -3.64 -17.89
CA THR A 450 36.92 -3.94 -18.24
C THR A 450 36.14 -2.67 -18.61
N VAL A 451 36.25 -1.57 -17.85
CA VAL A 451 35.60 -0.31 -18.19
C VAL A 451 36.12 0.24 -19.54
N GLU A 452 37.42 0.14 -19.81
CA GLU A 452 38.01 0.54 -21.10
C GLU A 452 37.45 -0.28 -22.27
N ARG A 453 37.38 -1.60 -22.13
CA ARG A 453 36.76 -2.49 -23.12
C ARG A 453 35.30 -2.15 -23.35
N LEU A 454 34.53 -1.89 -22.29
CA LEU A 454 33.13 -1.51 -22.38
C LEU A 454 32.96 -0.17 -23.11
N ALA A 455 33.82 0.82 -22.84
CA ALA A 455 33.80 2.11 -23.53
C ALA A 455 33.99 1.93 -25.05
N HIS A 456 34.94 1.09 -25.47
CA HIS A 456 35.11 0.77 -26.89
C HIS A 456 33.97 -0.07 -27.48
N ALA A 457 33.35 -0.94 -26.69
CA ALA A 457 32.24 -1.78 -27.16
C ALA A 457 30.97 -0.95 -27.43
N VAL A 458 30.63 0.01 -26.54
CA VAL A 458 29.43 0.85 -26.72
C VAL A 458 29.54 1.79 -27.92
N GLU A 459 30.74 2.18 -28.32
CA GLU A 459 30.97 3.00 -29.53
C GLU A 459 30.66 2.25 -30.82
N ARG A 460 30.88 0.93 -30.83
CA ARG A 460 30.76 0.07 -32.02
C ARG A 460 29.46 -0.74 -32.03
N ASP A 461 28.53 -0.44 -31.13
CA ASP A 461 27.30 -1.18 -30.95
C ASP A 461 26.27 -0.86 -32.05
N GLY A 462 26.26 -1.70 -33.09
CA GLY A 462 25.38 -1.52 -34.25
C GLY A 462 23.88 -1.77 -34.00
N ARG A 463 23.46 -2.12 -32.77
CA ARG A 463 22.04 -2.38 -32.45
C ARG A 463 21.20 -1.11 -32.35
N PHE A 464 21.81 0.05 -32.19
CA PHE A 464 21.12 1.33 -31.98
C PHE A 464 21.25 2.24 -33.22
N GLY A 465 20.31 3.17 -33.42
CA GLY A 465 20.09 3.95 -34.66
C GLY A 465 21.22 4.94 -35.05
N ALA A 466 20.91 6.12 -35.59
CA ALA A 466 21.91 7.19 -35.79
C ALA A 466 22.00 8.13 -34.56
N ALA A 467 23.13 8.82 -34.40
CA ALA A 467 23.31 9.80 -33.31
C ALA A 467 22.36 10.99 -33.51
N ARG A 468 21.75 11.47 -32.41
CA ARG A 468 20.99 12.71 -32.41
C ARG A 468 21.93 13.88 -32.07
N PRO A 469 21.73 15.07 -32.65
CA PRO A 469 22.44 16.27 -32.22
C PRO A 469 22.22 16.53 -30.73
N GLY A 470 23.29 16.78 -29.98
CA GLY A 470 23.19 17.07 -28.55
C GLY A 470 24.42 16.60 -27.76
N GLY A 471 24.36 16.77 -26.44
CA GLY A 471 25.40 16.28 -25.54
C GLY A 471 25.41 14.75 -25.44
N SER A 472 26.60 14.19 -25.24
CA SER A 472 26.81 12.78 -24.93
C SER A 472 26.81 12.54 -23.42
N ALA A 473 26.27 11.41 -22.99
CA ALA A 473 26.30 10.96 -21.61
C ALA A 473 26.56 9.46 -21.54
N VAL A 474 27.02 9.01 -20.37
CA VAL A 474 27.11 7.60 -20.04
C VAL A 474 26.44 7.29 -18.71
N VAL A 475 25.79 6.14 -18.64
CA VAL A 475 25.33 5.54 -17.39
C VAL A 475 26.18 4.30 -17.13
N LEU A 476 26.97 4.32 -16.06
CA LEU A 476 27.74 3.18 -15.59
C LEU A 476 27.03 2.54 -14.41
N SER A 477 26.65 1.27 -14.55
CA SER A 477 25.96 0.45 -13.54
C SER A 477 26.90 -0.62 -12.98
N PHE A 478 26.94 -0.71 -11.66
CA PHE A 478 27.67 -1.70 -10.89
C PHE A 478 26.66 -2.71 -10.32
N LEU A 479 26.94 -4.00 -10.49
CA LEU A 479 26.15 -5.07 -9.92
C LEU A 479 26.91 -5.70 -8.75
N ARG A 480 26.29 -5.75 -7.58
CA ARG A 480 26.76 -6.51 -6.43
C ARG A 480 26.26 -7.95 -6.53
N GLN A 481 27.13 -8.92 -6.21
CA GLN A 481 26.91 -10.38 -6.00
C GLN A 481 25.55 -10.96 -6.43
N ASP A 482 25.59 -12.12 -7.09
CA ASP A 482 24.41 -12.84 -7.53
C ASP A 482 23.48 -13.29 -6.37
N LEU A 483 22.23 -12.85 -6.44
CA LEU A 483 21.13 -13.39 -5.64
C LEU A 483 20.38 -14.38 -6.52
N VAL A 484 20.91 -15.60 -6.62
CA VAL A 484 20.23 -16.70 -7.30
C VAL A 484 18.88 -16.92 -6.62
N VAL A 485 17.82 -16.94 -7.44
CA VAL A 485 16.46 -17.18 -6.98
C VAL A 485 16.02 -18.60 -7.36
N GLY A 486 16.53 -19.11 -8.48
CA GLY A 486 16.17 -20.42 -9.00
C GLY A 486 15.03 -20.35 -10.01
N ASP A 487 14.19 -21.37 -10.00
CA ASP A 487 13.25 -21.70 -11.06
C ASP A 487 11.88 -21.02 -10.85
N TYR A 488 11.61 -19.96 -11.61
CA TYR A 488 10.38 -19.16 -11.49
C TYR A 488 9.73 -18.86 -12.85
N GLY A 489 8.40 -18.75 -12.86
CA GLY A 489 7.66 -18.10 -13.94
C GLY A 489 7.77 -16.56 -13.88
N VAL A 490 7.37 -15.89 -14.95
CA VAL A 490 7.43 -14.41 -15.08
C VAL A 490 6.60 -13.70 -14.02
N GLU A 491 5.45 -14.25 -13.63
CA GLU A 491 4.58 -13.66 -12.61
C GLU A 491 5.19 -13.81 -11.21
N ASP A 492 5.76 -14.97 -10.91
CA ASP A 492 6.22 -15.32 -9.57
C ASP A 492 7.55 -14.64 -9.20
N ILE A 493 8.44 -14.39 -10.18
CA ILE A 493 9.74 -13.75 -9.95
C ILE A 493 9.61 -12.30 -9.46
N MET A 494 8.46 -11.66 -9.67
CA MET A 494 8.18 -10.32 -9.12
C MET A 494 8.01 -10.33 -7.61
N GLY A 495 7.50 -11.41 -7.03
CA GLY A 495 7.34 -11.56 -5.58
C GLY A 495 8.63 -11.30 -4.78
N PRO A 496 9.79 -11.89 -5.13
CA PRO A 496 11.05 -11.64 -4.43
C PRO A 496 11.85 -10.42 -4.94
N THR A 497 11.45 -9.76 -6.04
CA THR A 497 12.25 -8.71 -6.71
C THR A 497 12.00 -7.30 -6.14
N ARG A 498 13.07 -6.57 -5.82
CA ARG A 498 12.97 -5.14 -5.44
C ARG A 498 13.05 -4.27 -6.69
N LEU A 499 11.88 -3.92 -7.21
CA LEU A 499 11.73 -3.15 -8.44
C LEU A 499 12.50 -1.82 -8.41
N GLY A 500 13.11 -1.45 -9.54
CA GLY A 500 13.94 -0.25 -9.68
C GLY A 500 15.27 -0.24 -8.91
N GLN A 501 15.51 -1.21 -8.03
CA GLN A 501 16.76 -1.33 -7.26
C GLN A 501 17.62 -2.51 -7.69
N GLN A 502 17.00 -3.54 -8.29
CA GLN A 502 17.67 -4.76 -8.69
C GLN A 502 17.67 -4.96 -10.20
N ALA A 503 18.82 -5.35 -10.73
CA ALA A 503 18.91 -5.93 -12.06
C ALA A 503 18.41 -7.37 -12.01
N MET A 504 17.95 -7.86 -13.16
CA MET A 504 17.39 -9.20 -13.28
C MET A 504 17.98 -9.91 -14.49
N ALA A 505 18.52 -11.10 -14.25
CA ALA A 505 19.01 -12.00 -15.27
C ALA A 505 18.18 -13.27 -15.31
N VAL A 506 18.02 -13.80 -16.52
CA VAL A 506 17.33 -15.07 -16.79
C VAL A 506 18.25 -15.94 -17.64
N ARG A 507 18.26 -17.24 -17.36
CA ARG A 507 19.06 -18.23 -18.10
C ARG A 507 18.29 -19.53 -18.31
N GLN A 508 18.47 -20.13 -19.48
CA GLN A 508 18.07 -21.50 -19.79
C GLN A 508 19.07 -22.10 -20.78
N GLY A 509 19.85 -23.10 -20.34
CA GLY A 509 21.00 -23.59 -21.09
C GLY A 509 22.01 -22.47 -21.37
N GLU A 510 22.44 -22.35 -22.63
CA GLU A 510 23.36 -21.31 -23.11
C GLU A 510 22.70 -19.94 -23.34
N ARG A 511 21.37 -19.87 -23.33
CA ARG A 511 20.64 -18.62 -23.55
C ARG A 511 20.51 -17.87 -22.24
N SER A 512 20.97 -16.62 -22.23
CA SER A 512 20.80 -15.74 -21.08
C SER A 512 20.64 -14.29 -21.49
N ALA A 513 19.98 -13.50 -20.63
CA ALA A 513 19.96 -12.06 -20.74
C ALA A 513 19.83 -11.41 -19.38
N LEU A 514 20.22 -10.14 -19.30
CA LEU A 514 20.09 -9.29 -18.12
C LEU A 514 19.43 -7.96 -18.49
N LEU A 515 18.54 -7.48 -17.62
CA LEU A 515 18.00 -6.13 -17.64
C LEU A 515 18.40 -5.35 -16.39
N LEU A 516 18.86 -4.12 -16.61
CA LEU A 516 19.19 -3.16 -15.55
C LEU A 516 17.92 -2.53 -14.99
N PRO A 517 17.87 -2.13 -13.70
CA PRO A 517 16.64 -1.65 -13.08
C PRO A 517 16.06 -0.41 -13.74
N HIS A 518 16.90 0.50 -14.25
CA HIS A 518 16.45 1.73 -14.90
C HIS A 518 15.76 1.50 -16.26
N VAL A 519 15.89 0.31 -16.86
CA VAL A 519 15.16 -0.05 -18.09
C VAL A 519 13.65 -0.02 -17.84
N MET A 520 13.21 -0.46 -16.65
CA MET A 520 11.80 -0.40 -16.25
C MET A 520 11.23 1.02 -16.36
N VAL A 521 12.00 2.02 -15.91
CA VAL A 521 11.55 3.43 -15.95
C VAL A 521 11.62 3.98 -17.37
N ARG A 522 12.72 3.73 -18.09
CA ARG A 522 12.92 4.22 -19.47
C ARG A 522 11.81 3.74 -20.40
N ASP A 523 11.49 2.45 -20.34
CA ASP A 523 10.51 1.81 -21.23
C ASP A 523 9.09 1.80 -20.60
N ASN A 524 8.94 2.41 -19.41
CA ASN A 524 7.69 2.51 -18.65
C ASN A 524 6.99 1.16 -18.43
N LEU A 525 7.78 0.11 -18.16
CA LEU A 525 7.31 -1.27 -18.05
C LEU A 525 6.61 -1.53 -16.72
N GLU A 526 5.49 -2.23 -16.78
CA GLU A 526 4.87 -2.87 -15.62
C GLU A 526 5.78 -4.00 -15.08
N PRO A 527 5.64 -4.44 -13.81
CA PRO A 527 6.52 -5.44 -13.22
C PRO A 527 6.64 -6.74 -14.04
N GLN A 528 5.51 -7.28 -14.50
CA GLN A 528 5.50 -8.50 -15.32
C GLN A 528 6.14 -8.26 -16.70
N GLU A 529 5.94 -7.07 -17.28
CA GLU A 529 6.57 -6.70 -18.55
C GLU A 529 8.08 -6.57 -18.42
N PHE A 530 8.59 -6.13 -17.26
CA PHE A 530 10.02 -6.10 -16.97
C PHE A 530 10.64 -7.51 -16.95
N ALA A 531 9.97 -8.49 -16.32
CA ALA A 531 10.38 -9.89 -16.41
C ALA A 531 10.26 -10.44 -17.83
N GLN A 532 9.15 -10.20 -18.51
CA GLN A 532 8.95 -10.66 -19.87
C GLN A 532 10.01 -10.10 -20.83
N ALA A 533 10.40 -8.83 -20.67
CA ALA A 533 11.44 -8.22 -21.48
C ALA A 533 12.81 -8.89 -21.29
N ALA A 534 13.11 -9.43 -20.10
CA ALA A 534 14.34 -10.19 -19.87
C ALA A 534 14.29 -11.55 -20.59
N VAL A 535 13.16 -12.25 -20.54
CA VAL A 535 12.91 -13.52 -21.25
C VAL A 535 13.01 -13.33 -22.76
N ASP A 536 12.35 -12.30 -23.28
CA ASP A 536 12.36 -11.97 -24.71
C ASP A 536 13.78 -11.61 -25.18
N LYS A 537 14.53 -10.83 -24.38
CA LYS A 537 15.94 -10.50 -24.66
C LYS A 537 16.85 -11.73 -24.68
N ALA A 538 16.56 -12.75 -23.87
CA ALA A 538 17.30 -14.03 -23.87
C ALA A 538 16.91 -14.95 -25.06
N GLY A 539 15.88 -14.59 -25.84
CA GLY A 539 15.38 -15.41 -26.95
C GLY A 539 14.77 -16.73 -26.46
N LEU A 540 14.15 -16.74 -25.28
CA LEU A 540 13.52 -17.93 -24.70
C LEU A 540 12.08 -18.09 -25.23
N SER A 541 11.64 -19.34 -25.41
CA SER A 541 10.35 -19.66 -26.05
C SER A 541 9.14 -19.28 -25.19
N ARG A 542 8.15 -18.63 -25.81
CA ARG A 542 6.86 -18.26 -25.19
C ARG A 542 5.89 -19.44 -24.98
N ARG A 543 6.19 -20.62 -25.53
CA ARG A 543 5.26 -21.79 -25.50
C ARG A 543 4.98 -22.34 -24.10
N SER A 544 5.66 -21.84 -23.08
CA SER A 544 5.31 -22.11 -21.68
C SER A 544 5.66 -20.89 -20.83
N ALA A 545 4.75 -19.91 -20.75
CA ALA A 545 4.81 -18.85 -19.72
C ALA A 545 4.88 -19.41 -18.27
N LYS A 546 4.60 -20.72 -18.13
CA LYS A 546 4.68 -21.53 -16.91
C LYS A 546 5.94 -22.41 -16.79
N ALA A 547 6.87 -22.42 -17.76
CA ALA A 547 8.11 -23.16 -17.56
C ALA A 547 9.02 -22.36 -16.62
N PRO A 548 9.58 -22.99 -15.58
CA PRO A 548 10.54 -22.32 -14.75
C PRO A 548 11.77 -21.93 -15.57
N TRP A 549 12.16 -20.66 -15.48
CA TRP A 549 13.46 -20.19 -15.92
C TRP A 549 14.35 -19.98 -14.70
N CYS A 550 15.65 -20.15 -14.86
CA CYS A 550 16.59 -19.89 -13.78
C CYS A 550 16.84 -18.38 -13.70
N TRP A 551 16.41 -17.75 -12.61
CA TRP A 551 16.54 -16.32 -12.38
C TRP A 551 17.64 -15.98 -11.38
N THR A 552 18.32 -14.89 -11.66
CA THR A 552 19.30 -14.28 -10.77
C THR A 552 19.02 -12.79 -10.67
N ARG A 553 19.08 -12.23 -9.45
CA ARG A 553 18.95 -10.79 -9.22
C ARG A 553 20.26 -10.21 -8.74
N PHE A 554 20.46 -8.92 -8.98
CA PHE A 554 21.65 -8.20 -8.53
C PHE A 554 21.25 -6.87 -7.94
N ASP A 555 21.80 -6.53 -6.77
CA ASP A 555 21.68 -5.16 -6.28
C ASP A 555 22.51 -4.25 -7.19
N ALA A 556 21.88 -3.18 -7.69
CA ALA A 556 22.48 -2.30 -8.67
C ALA A 556 22.67 -0.90 -8.12
N ALA A 557 23.83 -0.31 -8.40
CA ALA A 557 24.08 1.12 -8.22
C ALA A 557 24.50 1.70 -9.57
N SER A 558 23.88 2.81 -9.99
CA SER A 558 24.14 3.42 -11.29
C SER A 558 24.55 4.89 -11.14
N TRP A 559 25.40 5.36 -12.05
CA TRP A 559 25.91 6.73 -12.07
C TRP A 559 25.79 7.31 -13.47
N LEU A 560 25.20 8.50 -13.56
CA LEU A 560 25.12 9.28 -14.79
C LEU A 560 26.29 10.24 -14.84
N ALA A 561 27.06 10.20 -15.92
CA ALA A 561 28.17 11.10 -16.21
C ALA A 561 27.92 11.81 -17.55
N ASP A 562 27.91 13.14 -17.51
CA ASP A 562 27.75 13.99 -18.70
C ASP A 562 28.43 15.35 -18.50
N ALA A 563 28.10 16.33 -19.35
CA ALA A 563 28.64 17.69 -19.27
C ALA A 563 28.33 18.43 -17.97
N LEU A 564 27.30 18.03 -17.21
CA LEU A 564 26.96 18.59 -15.89
C LEU A 564 27.74 17.91 -14.76
N GLY A 565 28.56 16.90 -15.07
CA GLY A 565 29.35 16.12 -14.13
C GLY A 565 28.74 14.77 -13.80
N VAL A 566 29.24 14.16 -12.73
CA VAL A 566 28.86 12.79 -12.33
C VAL A 566 27.95 12.81 -11.10
N ARG A 567 26.81 12.12 -11.21
CA ARG A 567 25.76 12.05 -10.19
C ARG A 567 25.14 10.65 -10.07
N PRO A 568 24.58 10.26 -8.92
CA PRO A 568 23.83 9.01 -8.80
C PRO A 568 22.68 8.99 -9.81
N PHE A 569 22.43 7.83 -10.41
CA PHE A 569 21.33 7.58 -11.32
C PHE A 569 20.37 6.60 -10.65
N VAL A 570 19.34 7.15 -10.02
CA VAL A 570 18.39 6.42 -9.17
C VAL A 570 17.03 6.47 -9.85
N ASP A 571 16.37 5.32 -9.96
CA ASP A 571 15.02 5.23 -10.53
C ASP A 571 14.92 5.90 -11.91
N GLY A 572 15.94 5.69 -12.76
CA GLY A 572 15.98 6.21 -14.12
C GLY A 572 16.20 7.72 -14.26
N ALA A 573 16.56 8.42 -13.18
CA ALA A 573 16.82 9.86 -13.19
C ALA A 573 18.12 10.22 -12.43
N GLY A 574 18.72 11.35 -12.79
CA GLY A 574 19.89 11.91 -12.13
C GLY A 574 19.52 12.57 -10.80
N VAL A 575 20.26 12.24 -9.74
CA VAL A 575 20.11 12.88 -8.42
C VAL A 575 20.94 14.16 -8.38
N GLY A 576 20.28 15.29 -8.12
CA GLY A 576 20.90 16.61 -8.02
C GLY A 576 20.74 17.26 -6.64
N PRO A 577 21.33 18.46 -6.45
CA PRO A 577 21.00 19.28 -5.30
C PRO A 577 19.51 19.66 -5.31
N ALA A 578 18.94 19.89 -4.13
CA ALA A 578 17.55 20.30 -4.01
C ALA A 578 17.31 21.65 -4.70
N SER A 579 16.27 21.71 -5.51
CA SER A 579 15.81 22.91 -6.20
C SER A 579 15.01 23.81 -5.28
N SER A 580 15.08 25.13 -5.49
CA SER A 580 14.21 26.06 -4.78
C SER A 580 12.76 25.91 -5.25
N ALA A 581 11.80 26.36 -4.43
CA ALA A 581 10.40 26.35 -4.79
C ALA A 581 10.14 27.20 -6.06
N GLU A 582 10.84 28.32 -6.20
CA GLU A 582 10.78 29.22 -7.36
C GLU A 582 11.27 28.55 -8.63
N ALA A 583 12.39 27.82 -8.56
CA ALA A 583 12.94 27.09 -9.70
C ALA A 583 11.98 25.99 -10.17
N LEU A 584 11.44 25.18 -9.24
CA LEU A 584 10.49 24.11 -9.56
C LEU A 584 9.20 24.65 -10.17
N SER A 585 8.62 25.68 -9.56
CA SER A 585 7.39 26.28 -10.08
C SER A 585 7.59 27.00 -11.42
N GLY A 586 8.77 27.55 -11.69
CA GLY A 586 9.16 27.99 -13.04
C GLY A 586 9.14 26.84 -14.04
N ALA A 587 9.83 25.74 -13.72
CA ALA A 587 9.90 24.56 -14.59
C ALA A 587 8.51 23.94 -14.86
N TRP A 588 7.68 23.78 -13.83
CA TRP A 588 6.31 23.26 -13.98
C TRP A 588 5.42 24.18 -14.81
N ARG A 589 5.54 25.50 -14.63
CA ARG A 589 4.81 26.48 -15.47
C ARG A 589 5.23 26.35 -16.93
N ASP A 590 6.53 26.32 -17.20
CA ASP A 590 7.08 26.25 -18.56
C ASP A 590 6.67 24.93 -19.24
N PHE A 591 6.63 23.82 -18.49
CA PHE A 591 6.11 22.55 -18.97
C PHE A 591 4.62 22.62 -19.36
N LEU A 592 3.78 23.24 -18.52
CA LEU A 592 2.34 23.41 -18.82
C LEU A 592 2.10 24.35 -20.01
N GLU A 593 2.96 25.34 -20.21
CA GLU A 593 2.92 26.21 -21.39
C GLU A 593 3.33 25.45 -22.66
N ALA A 594 4.42 24.68 -22.61
CA ALA A 594 4.90 23.87 -23.73
C ALA A 594 3.90 22.80 -24.19
N HIS A 595 3.03 22.33 -23.30
CA HIS A 595 1.99 21.34 -23.59
C HIS A 595 0.60 21.94 -23.86
N HIS A 596 0.46 23.26 -23.79
CA HIS A 596 -0.84 23.88 -24.06
C HIS A 596 -1.16 23.90 -25.55
N ARG A 597 -2.42 23.58 -25.87
CA ARG A 597 -2.94 23.59 -27.24
C ARG A 597 -4.05 24.61 -27.40
N PRO A 598 -3.83 25.69 -28.18
CA PRO A 598 -4.85 26.73 -28.40
C PRO A 598 -6.13 26.18 -29.05
N ARG A 599 -6.02 25.14 -29.89
CA ARG A 599 -7.13 24.46 -30.59
C ARG A 599 -6.98 22.93 -30.50
N GLY A 600 -8.05 22.18 -30.70
CA GLY A 600 -8.05 20.70 -30.67
C GLY A 600 -8.18 20.11 -29.27
N THR A 601 -8.01 18.80 -29.13
CA THR A 601 -8.16 18.09 -27.84
C THR A 601 -6.97 18.40 -26.90
N PRO A 602 -7.20 18.69 -25.60
CA PRO A 602 -6.12 18.93 -24.64
C PRO A 602 -5.21 17.70 -24.45
N VAL A 603 -3.92 17.94 -24.19
CA VAL A 603 -3.00 16.89 -23.74
C VAL A 603 -3.30 16.59 -22.27
N VAL A 604 -3.39 15.31 -21.91
CA VAL A 604 -3.59 14.86 -20.52
C VAL A 604 -2.39 14.09 -19.97
N LEU A 605 -1.63 13.44 -20.85
CA LEU A 605 -0.45 12.65 -20.50
C LEU A 605 0.64 12.79 -21.56
N TYR A 606 1.90 12.79 -21.13
CA TYR A 606 3.09 12.80 -21.96
C TYR A 606 4.01 11.64 -21.59
N ARG A 607 4.55 10.94 -22.59
CA ARG A 607 5.52 9.85 -22.48
C ARG A 607 6.89 10.35 -22.96
N PRO A 608 7.81 10.73 -22.06
CA PRO A 608 9.06 11.41 -22.43
C PRO A 608 10.02 10.59 -23.29
N PHE A 609 10.09 9.28 -23.09
CA PHE A 609 11.01 8.40 -23.83
C PHE A 609 10.49 8.00 -25.21
N ASP A 610 9.16 8.00 -25.40
CA ASP A 610 8.52 7.78 -26.71
C ASP A 610 8.29 9.09 -27.47
N ASP A 611 8.36 10.23 -26.76
CA ASP A 611 7.94 11.54 -27.25
C ASP A 611 6.47 11.57 -27.74
N VAL A 612 5.59 10.91 -26.98
CA VAL A 612 4.15 10.76 -27.32
C VAL A 612 3.28 11.56 -26.35
N GLN A 613 2.38 12.37 -26.90
CA GLN A 613 1.30 13.04 -26.16
C GLN A 613 -0.01 12.26 -26.32
N VAL A 614 -0.71 12.06 -25.21
CA VAL A 614 -2.06 11.48 -25.17
C VAL A 614 -3.06 12.60 -24.94
N GLU A 615 -4.10 12.63 -25.77
CA GLU A 615 -5.07 13.71 -25.84
C GLU A 615 -6.45 13.23 -25.42
N GLU A 616 -7.07 13.94 -24.48
CA GLU A 616 -8.41 13.63 -24.00
C GLU A 616 -9.07 14.90 -23.46
N LEU A 617 -10.38 15.07 -23.69
CA LEU A 617 -11.14 16.16 -23.10
C LEU A 617 -11.77 15.69 -21.80
N VAL A 618 -11.12 16.01 -20.68
CA VAL A 618 -11.66 15.81 -19.33
C VAL A 618 -12.00 17.18 -18.73
N PRO A 619 -13.27 17.64 -18.74
CA PRO A 619 -13.63 19.03 -18.46
C PRO A 619 -13.13 19.56 -17.12
N HIS A 620 -13.20 18.76 -16.06
CA HIS A 620 -12.75 19.17 -14.75
C HIS A 620 -11.22 19.26 -14.62
N TRP A 621 -10.45 18.37 -15.25
CA TRP A 621 -8.98 18.49 -15.31
C TRP A 621 -8.54 19.69 -16.14
N LEU A 622 -9.23 19.93 -17.27
CA LEU A 622 -8.98 21.09 -18.10
C LEU A 622 -9.18 22.39 -17.32
N LEU A 623 -10.30 22.52 -16.60
CA LEU A 623 -10.61 23.72 -15.84
C LEU A 623 -9.78 23.88 -14.56
N HIS A 624 -9.40 22.78 -13.90
CA HIS A 624 -8.39 22.84 -12.84
C HIS A 624 -7.07 23.40 -13.40
N GLY A 625 -6.62 22.90 -14.54
CA GLY A 625 -5.44 23.42 -15.24
C GLY A 625 -5.58 24.88 -15.65
N ALA A 626 -6.75 25.30 -16.13
CA ALA A 626 -7.03 26.70 -16.48
C ALA A 626 -6.94 27.61 -15.25
N TRP A 627 -7.48 27.19 -14.12
CA TRP A 627 -7.38 27.91 -12.84
C TRP A 627 -5.92 28.08 -12.41
N VAL A 628 -5.12 27.01 -12.47
CA VAL A 628 -3.69 27.07 -12.14
C VAL A 628 -2.92 27.97 -13.10
N LYS A 629 -3.17 27.85 -14.41
CA LYS A 629 -2.55 28.70 -15.45
C LYS A 629 -2.86 30.18 -15.24
N ALA A 630 -4.10 30.53 -14.89
CA ALA A 630 -4.48 31.91 -14.60
C ALA A 630 -3.65 32.48 -13.43
N ARG A 631 -3.49 31.71 -12.35
CA ARG A 631 -2.66 32.07 -11.18
C ARG A 631 -1.16 32.10 -11.48
N ALA A 632 -0.71 31.32 -12.47
CA ALA A 632 0.69 31.24 -12.89
C ALA A 632 1.12 32.35 -13.87
N GLY A 633 0.21 33.25 -14.26
CA GLY A 633 0.46 34.30 -15.26
C GLY A 633 0.21 33.89 -16.71
N LEU A 634 -0.33 32.69 -16.96
CA LEU A 634 -0.69 32.16 -18.29
C LEU A 634 -2.16 32.49 -18.64
N ALA A 635 -2.54 33.76 -18.52
CA ALA A 635 -3.93 34.20 -18.61
C ALA A 635 -4.56 33.96 -20.01
N ARG A 636 -3.76 33.99 -21.08
CA ARG A 636 -4.23 33.69 -22.44
C ARG A 636 -4.65 32.22 -22.54
N GLN A 637 -3.76 31.32 -22.15
CA GLN A 637 -3.97 29.87 -22.17
C GLN A 637 -5.15 29.48 -21.28
N ALA A 638 -5.27 30.09 -20.09
CA ALA A 638 -6.40 29.87 -19.21
C ALA A 638 -7.76 30.29 -19.82
N ARG A 639 -7.81 31.41 -20.58
CA ARG A 639 -9.03 31.81 -21.30
C ARG A 639 -9.36 30.84 -22.43
N GLU A 640 -8.36 30.36 -23.15
CA GLU A 640 -8.52 29.36 -24.23
C GLU A 640 -9.06 28.03 -23.69
N ASP A 641 -8.58 27.58 -22.53
CA ASP A 641 -9.06 26.38 -21.84
C ASP A 641 -10.47 26.56 -21.24
N LEU A 642 -10.77 27.75 -20.69
CA LEU A 642 -12.10 28.08 -20.17
C LEU A 642 -13.16 28.14 -21.29
N ALA A 643 -12.83 28.73 -22.43
CA ALA A 643 -13.77 28.95 -23.53
C ALA A 643 -14.24 27.65 -24.21
N ARG A 644 -13.45 26.58 -24.10
CA ARG A 644 -13.76 25.27 -24.71
C ARG A 644 -14.44 24.29 -23.76
N ALA A 645 -14.50 24.60 -22.46
CA ALA A 645 -15.07 23.68 -21.49
C ALA A 645 -16.59 23.61 -21.66
N PRO A 646 -17.21 22.42 -21.77
CA PRO A 646 -18.66 22.30 -21.85
C PRO A 646 -19.27 22.65 -20.48
N LEU A 647 -20.07 23.72 -20.40
CA LEU A 647 -20.63 24.23 -19.14
C LEU A 647 -22.14 24.06 -18.98
N ASP A 648 -22.90 23.73 -20.02
CA ASP A 648 -24.36 23.72 -19.95
C ASP A 648 -24.89 22.60 -19.02
N ASP A 649 -24.45 21.35 -19.22
CA ASP A 649 -24.79 20.17 -18.40
C ASP A 649 -23.59 19.65 -17.59
N ALA A 650 -22.78 20.57 -17.08
CA ALA A 650 -21.52 20.23 -16.43
C ALA A 650 -21.67 19.70 -15.00
N THR A 651 -20.77 18.80 -14.61
CA THR A 651 -20.69 18.29 -13.24
C THR A 651 -20.39 19.40 -12.22
N PRO A 652 -20.77 19.26 -10.94
CA PRO A 652 -20.47 20.25 -9.90
C PRO A 652 -18.98 20.59 -9.81
N THR A 653 -18.09 19.61 -9.96
CA THR A 653 -16.63 19.84 -9.99
C THR A 653 -16.21 20.71 -11.17
N THR A 654 -16.77 20.46 -12.36
CA THR A 654 -16.48 21.25 -13.57
C THR A 654 -16.92 22.70 -13.37
N LEU A 655 -18.13 22.91 -12.82
CA LEU A 655 -18.65 24.24 -12.47
C LEU A 655 -17.79 24.94 -11.41
N ALA A 656 -17.31 24.20 -10.41
CA ALA A 656 -16.45 24.73 -9.34
C ALA A 656 -15.14 25.28 -9.91
N PHE A 657 -14.46 24.51 -10.77
CA PHE A 657 -13.23 24.99 -11.41
C PHE A 657 -13.46 26.07 -12.47
N ALA A 658 -14.62 26.09 -13.15
CA ALA A 658 -15.00 27.22 -13.99
C ALA A 658 -15.08 28.52 -13.18
N LEU A 659 -15.74 28.49 -12.02
CA LEU A 659 -15.87 29.65 -11.14
C LEU A 659 -14.50 30.11 -10.62
N LEU A 660 -13.67 29.18 -10.15
CA LEU A 660 -12.30 29.45 -9.70
C LEU A 660 -11.44 30.08 -10.80
N THR A 661 -11.54 29.55 -12.03
CA THR A 661 -10.81 30.08 -13.19
C THR A 661 -11.25 31.50 -13.53
N ARG A 662 -12.57 31.76 -13.56
CA ARG A 662 -13.13 33.09 -13.83
C ARG A 662 -12.69 34.11 -12.79
N GLN A 663 -12.73 33.74 -11.52
CA GLN A 663 -12.24 34.57 -10.42
C GLN A 663 -10.76 34.90 -10.59
N ALA A 664 -9.91 33.92 -10.90
CA ALA A 664 -8.48 34.14 -11.12
C ALA A 664 -8.18 35.01 -12.36
N LEU A 665 -9.08 35.05 -13.35
CA LEU A 665 -8.97 35.88 -14.55
C LEU A 665 -9.62 37.26 -14.42
N GLY A 666 -10.26 37.57 -13.28
CA GLY A 666 -11.03 38.81 -13.09
C GLY A 666 -12.28 38.92 -13.96
N LEU A 667 -12.91 37.79 -14.30
CA LEU A 667 -14.14 37.71 -15.09
C LEU A 667 -15.39 37.65 -14.19
N THR A 668 -16.56 38.01 -14.74
CA THR A 668 -17.84 37.92 -14.02
C THR A 668 -18.18 36.48 -13.60
N GLU A 669 -18.91 36.26 -12.51
CA GLU A 669 -19.20 34.90 -12.00
C GLU A 669 -20.19 34.11 -12.89
N ALA A 670 -20.89 34.77 -13.81
CA ALA A 670 -21.78 34.16 -14.82
C ALA A 670 -22.84 33.18 -14.27
N GLY A 671 -23.40 33.47 -13.09
CA GLY A 671 -24.43 32.63 -12.46
C GLY A 671 -23.92 31.29 -11.92
N LEU A 672 -22.61 31.04 -11.95
CA LEU A 672 -22.02 29.79 -11.46
C LEU A 672 -22.21 29.56 -9.96
N PRO A 673 -22.12 30.58 -9.07
CA PRO A 673 -22.40 30.39 -7.65
C PRO A 673 -23.82 29.88 -7.41
N GLU A 674 -24.82 30.43 -8.10
CA GLU A 674 -26.22 30.00 -7.99
C GLU A 674 -26.39 28.55 -8.45
N ARG A 675 -25.73 28.17 -9.56
CA ARG A 675 -25.74 26.78 -10.05
C ARG A 675 -25.09 25.82 -9.06
N LEU A 676 -23.96 26.20 -8.45
CA LEU A 676 -23.29 25.39 -7.43
C LEU A 676 -24.13 25.27 -6.15
N LEU A 677 -24.80 26.35 -5.73
CA LEU A 677 -25.73 26.32 -4.59
C LEU A 677 -26.95 25.43 -4.87
N ALA A 678 -27.44 25.39 -6.12
CA ALA A 678 -28.53 24.50 -6.52
C ALA A 678 -28.14 23.01 -6.44
N CYS A 679 -26.85 22.70 -6.56
CA CYS A 679 -26.31 21.36 -6.32
C CYS A 679 -26.23 20.99 -4.84
N LEU A 680 -26.64 21.84 -3.89
CA LEU A 680 -26.58 21.55 -2.46
C LEU A 680 -27.95 21.22 -1.85
N GLY A 681 -27.95 20.22 -0.97
CA GLY A 681 -29.04 19.83 -0.11
C GLY A 681 -29.20 20.73 1.12
N PRO A 682 -30.32 20.59 1.85
CA PRO A 682 -30.64 21.46 2.97
C PRO A 682 -29.58 21.49 4.08
N SER A 683 -28.81 20.40 4.26
CA SER A 683 -27.76 20.30 5.28
C SER A 683 -26.36 20.60 4.76
N GLY A 684 -26.24 21.11 3.52
CA GLY A 684 -24.96 21.44 2.87
C GLY A 684 -24.27 20.28 2.15
N GLU A 685 -24.92 19.11 2.10
CA GLU A 685 -24.51 17.95 1.33
C GLU A 685 -24.71 18.17 -0.18
N PRO A 686 -23.79 17.77 -1.07
CA PRO A 686 -24.03 17.86 -2.49
C PRO A 686 -25.09 16.83 -2.93
N ARG A 687 -26.05 17.28 -3.74
CA ARG A 687 -27.02 16.46 -4.46
C ARG A 687 -26.32 15.90 -5.70
N LEU A 688 -25.81 14.68 -5.59
CA LEU A 688 -25.13 13.98 -6.66
C LEU A 688 -26.07 12.88 -7.17
N ASP A 689 -26.25 12.80 -8.49
CA ASP A 689 -27.14 11.83 -9.14
C ASP A 689 -26.57 10.40 -9.14
N ASP A 690 -25.29 10.23 -8.75
CA ASP A 690 -24.59 8.95 -8.71
C ASP A 690 -23.77 8.80 -7.42
N ALA A 691 -23.93 7.67 -6.73
CA ALA A 691 -23.16 7.32 -5.53
C ALA A 691 -21.65 7.11 -5.80
N ALA A 692 -21.23 7.07 -7.07
CA ALA A 692 -19.84 6.88 -7.50
C ALA A 692 -18.99 8.17 -7.48
N TRP A 693 -19.58 9.36 -7.31
CA TRP A 693 -18.87 10.65 -7.42
C TRP A 693 -18.18 11.09 -6.12
N LEU A 694 -17.09 10.38 -5.81
CA LEU A 694 -15.77 10.90 -5.44
C LEU A 694 -15.64 11.78 -4.18
N ASP A 695 -14.78 11.30 -3.27
CA ASP A 695 -14.33 11.88 -1.99
C ASP A 695 -13.89 13.37 -2.04
N PHE A 696 -13.65 13.92 -3.24
CA PHE A 696 -13.16 15.28 -3.48
C PHE A 696 -14.22 16.34 -3.76
N THR A 697 -15.37 15.97 -4.34
CA THR A 697 -16.35 16.92 -4.91
C THR A 697 -16.86 17.94 -3.89
N PRO A 698 -17.24 17.54 -2.66
CA PRO A 698 -17.74 18.50 -1.67
C PRO A 698 -16.70 19.59 -1.33
N GLY A 699 -15.43 19.22 -1.20
CA GLY A 699 -14.36 20.17 -0.90
C GLY A 699 -14.14 21.16 -2.05
N GLN A 700 -14.14 20.69 -3.29
CA GLN A 700 -13.98 21.53 -4.49
C GLN A 700 -15.09 22.57 -4.62
N LEU A 701 -16.33 22.17 -4.42
CA LEU A 701 -17.49 23.06 -4.46
C LEU A 701 -17.38 24.15 -3.39
N TRP A 702 -17.12 23.75 -2.14
CA TRP A 702 -17.02 24.71 -1.04
C TRP A 702 -15.79 25.62 -1.13
N LEU A 703 -14.69 25.15 -1.74
CA LEU A 703 -13.55 26.00 -2.11
C LEU A 703 -13.94 27.05 -3.15
N ALA A 704 -14.66 26.65 -4.21
CA ALA A 704 -15.11 27.57 -5.26
C ALA A 704 -16.04 28.65 -4.71
N LEU A 705 -17.01 28.26 -3.86
CA LEU A 705 -17.88 29.24 -3.18
C LEU A 705 -17.10 30.15 -2.23
N ALA A 706 -16.10 29.63 -1.51
CA ALA A 706 -15.26 30.45 -0.64
C ALA A 706 -14.56 31.58 -1.41
N ARG A 707 -14.06 31.29 -2.62
CA ARG A 707 -13.29 32.24 -3.43
C ARG A 707 -14.14 33.09 -4.38
N GLY A 708 -15.27 32.57 -4.84
CA GLY A 708 -16.03 33.14 -5.96
C GLY A 708 -17.51 33.44 -5.67
N TRP A 709 -18.02 33.30 -4.45
CA TRP A 709 -19.37 33.75 -4.11
C TRP A 709 -19.30 35.15 -3.49
N ALA A 710 -19.75 36.20 -4.17
CA ALA A 710 -19.59 37.58 -3.70
C ALA A 710 -20.22 37.86 -2.30
N ARG A 711 -21.44 37.35 -2.05
CA ARG A 711 -22.22 37.67 -0.83
C ARG A 711 -22.70 36.40 -0.11
N PRO A 712 -21.82 35.76 0.68
CA PRO A 712 -22.16 34.52 1.36
C PRO A 712 -23.11 34.76 2.53
N ARG A 713 -24.10 33.89 2.66
CA ARG A 713 -25.03 33.86 3.80
C ARG A 713 -24.43 33.02 4.93
N PRO A 714 -24.20 33.57 6.14
CA PRO A 714 -23.51 32.86 7.22
C PRO A 714 -24.12 31.49 7.55
N GLU A 715 -25.44 31.40 7.59
CA GLU A 715 -26.17 30.16 7.90
C GLU A 715 -25.97 29.05 6.87
N VAL A 716 -25.74 29.41 5.60
CA VAL A 716 -25.46 28.43 4.53
C VAL A 716 -24.02 27.92 4.66
N VAL A 717 -23.08 28.81 4.97
CA VAL A 717 -21.67 28.47 5.16
C VAL A 717 -21.47 27.54 6.35
N GLU A 718 -22.10 27.86 7.50
CA GLU A 718 -22.00 27.03 8.71
C GLU A 718 -22.57 25.62 8.48
N ARG A 719 -23.70 25.49 7.75
CA ARG A 719 -24.25 24.17 7.38
C ARG A 719 -23.27 23.37 6.51
N GLY A 720 -22.71 24.03 5.49
CA GLY A 720 -21.73 23.43 4.58
C GLY A 720 -20.46 22.93 5.25
N LEU A 721 -19.83 23.79 6.06
CA LEU A 721 -18.61 23.43 6.79
C LEU A 721 -18.90 22.40 7.89
N GLY A 722 -20.08 22.47 8.49
CA GLY A 722 -20.61 21.44 9.38
C GLY A 722 -20.72 20.07 8.69
N TYR A 723 -21.22 20.04 7.44
CA TYR A 723 -21.26 18.83 6.63
C TYR A 723 -19.85 18.30 6.33
N LEU A 724 -18.92 19.15 5.85
CA LEU A 724 -17.54 18.73 5.56
C LEU A 724 -16.86 18.12 6.78
N ARG A 725 -17.04 18.72 7.96
CA ARG A 725 -16.48 18.19 9.22
C ARG A 725 -17.10 16.85 9.59
N ARG A 726 -18.42 16.69 9.50
CA ARG A 726 -19.10 15.41 9.77
C ARG A 726 -18.65 14.32 8.79
N ARG A 727 -18.58 14.64 7.50
CA ARG A 727 -18.13 13.72 6.45
C ARG A 727 -16.67 13.31 6.65
N TRP A 728 -15.79 14.26 6.96
CA TRP A 728 -14.38 13.97 7.26
C TRP A 728 -14.23 12.99 8.43
N ARG A 729 -14.97 13.23 9.53
CA ARG A 729 -14.92 12.35 10.72
C ARG A 729 -15.54 10.98 10.49
N ALA A 730 -16.59 10.90 9.67
CA ALA A 730 -17.25 9.64 9.33
C ALA A 730 -16.41 8.79 8.35
N GLN A 731 -15.72 9.43 7.41
CA GLN A 731 -14.98 8.75 6.34
C GLN A 731 -13.76 9.62 5.92
N PRO A 732 -12.66 9.59 6.69
CA PRO A 732 -11.43 10.24 6.27
C PRO A 732 -10.81 9.46 5.09
N GLY A 733 -10.28 10.18 4.11
CA GLY A 733 -9.73 9.59 2.90
C GLY A 733 -8.75 10.51 2.20
N TRP A 734 -7.77 9.92 1.53
CA TRP A 734 -6.74 10.67 0.80
C TRP A 734 -7.32 11.57 -0.30
N GLY A 735 -8.42 11.16 -0.93
CA GLY A 735 -9.13 11.98 -1.92
C GLY A 735 -9.71 13.27 -1.33
N ALA A 736 -10.17 13.23 -0.07
CA ALA A 736 -10.71 14.39 0.63
C ALA A 736 -9.63 15.33 1.23
N VAL A 737 -8.43 14.83 1.55
CA VAL A 737 -7.37 15.58 2.26
C VAL A 737 -7.14 16.96 1.66
N ALA A 738 -6.88 17.01 0.35
CA ALA A 738 -6.56 18.26 -0.32
C ALA A 738 -7.75 19.22 -0.27
N TRP A 739 -8.89 18.78 -0.82
CA TRP A 739 -10.01 19.68 -1.10
C TRP A 739 -10.76 20.13 0.15
N VAL A 740 -10.89 19.29 1.17
CA VAL A 740 -11.46 19.69 2.46
C VAL A 740 -10.56 20.72 3.14
N ALA A 741 -9.24 20.50 3.13
CA ALA A 741 -8.29 21.47 3.68
C ALA A 741 -8.30 22.80 2.93
N GLN A 742 -8.32 22.77 1.58
CA GLN A 742 -8.40 24.00 0.77
C GLN A 742 -9.67 24.80 1.09
N ALA A 743 -10.84 24.13 1.13
CA ALA A 743 -12.12 24.77 1.44
C ALA A 743 -12.12 25.37 2.85
N ALA A 744 -11.71 24.59 3.85
CA ALA A 744 -11.64 25.04 5.24
C ALA A 744 -10.69 26.22 5.42
N ALA A 745 -9.51 26.18 4.80
CA ALA A 745 -8.53 27.27 4.84
C ALA A 745 -9.06 28.55 4.17
N ALA A 746 -9.71 28.42 3.00
CA ALA A 746 -10.28 29.56 2.28
C ALA A 746 -11.38 30.25 3.11
N TRP A 747 -12.29 29.48 3.71
CA TRP A 747 -13.33 30.03 4.60
C TRP A 747 -12.76 30.59 5.90
N ALA A 748 -11.75 29.94 6.49
CA ALA A 748 -11.08 30.43 7.69
C ALA A 748 -10.44 31.81 7.46
N ARG A 749 -9.79 32.02 6.32
CA ARG A 749 -9.25 33.33 5.92
C ARG A 749 -10.36 34.33 5.66
N ARG A 750 -11.37 33.95 4.86
CA ARG A 750 -12.46 34.84 4.46
C ARG A 750 -13.27 35.35 5.64
N LEU A 751 -13.49 34.51 6.65
CA LEU A 751 -14.28 34.83 7.83
C LEU A 751 -13.42 35.19 9.06
N SER A 752 -12.09 35.24 8.91
CA SER A 752 -11.14 35.42 10.02
C SER A 752 -11.42 34.49 11.22
N SER A 753 -11.73 33.21 10.96
CA SER A 753 -12.27 32.29 11.96
C SER A 753 -11.34 31.11 12.27
N ARG A 754 -10.93 31.01 13.55
CA ARG A 754 -10.12 29.89 14.06
C ARG A 754 -10.88 28.56 14.07
N ALA A 755 -12.20 28.61 14.27
CA ALA A 755 -13.06 27.42 14.29
C ALA A 755 -13.12 26.75 12.91
N HIS A 756 -13.02 27.53 11.82
CA HIS A 756 -12.93 27.01 10.47
C HIS A 756 -11.53 26.43 10.17
N LEU A 757 -10.47 27.05 10.69
CA LEU A 757 -9.10 26.50 10.58
C LEU A 757 -8.94 25.15 11.30
N ALA A 758 -9.72 24.90 12.37
CA ALA A 758 -9.66 23.64 13.11
C ALA A 758 -9.92 22.40 12.24
N LEU A 759 -10.71 22.52 11.16
CA LEU A 759 -10.90 21.40 10.23
C LEU A 759 -9.62 21.06 9.45
N CYS A 760 -8.80 22.05 9.08
CA CYS A 760 -7.49 21.80 8.47
C CYS A 760 -6.57 21.03 9.43
N GLU A 761 -6.58 21.40 10.71
CA GLU A 761 -5.79 20.70 11.72
C GLU A 761 -6.26 19.26 11.91
N GLU A 762 -7.57 18.99 11.93
CA GLU A 762 -8.10 17.63 11.98
C GLU A 762 -7.64 16.81 10.77
N VAL A 763 -7.66 17.41 9.57
CA VAL A 763 -7.19 16.76 8.34
C VAL A 763 -5.70 16.44 8.39
N PHE A 764 -4.85 17.40 8.76
CA PHE A 764 -3.40 17.20 8.78
C PHE A 764 -2.89 16.44 10.01
N ALA A 765 -3.64 16.41 11.12
CA ALA A 765 -3.37 15.50 12.22
C ALA A 765 -3.51 14.02 11.78
N TRP A 766 -4.38 13.74 10.81
CA TRP A 766 -4.53 12.41 10.20
C TRP A 766 -3.49 12.15 9.11
N ALA A 767 -3.21 13.11 8.22
CA ALA A 767 -2.34 12.91 7.06
C ALA A 767 -0.83 12.97 7.38
N LEU A 768 -0.36 13.89 8.23
CA LEU A 768 1.07 14.08 8.51
C LEU A 768 1.78 12.86 9.11
N PRO A 769 1.16 12.01 9.95
CA PRO A 769 1.74 10.74 10.40
C PRO A 769 2.11 9.77 9.26
N TRP A 770 1.57 9.96 8.06
CA TRP A 770 1.88 9.17 6.87
C TRP A 770 2.93 9.81 5.96
N GLN A 771 3.51 10.96 6.34
CA GLN A 771 4.59 11.54 5.57
C GLN A 771 5.93 10.91 5.96
N SER A 772 6.60 10.30 4.99
CA SER A 772 7.92 9.69 5.12
C SER A 772 8.97 10.71 5.59
N ASP A 773 9.71 10.35 6.63
CA ASP A 773 10.91 11.05 7.08
C ASP A 773 12.12 10.80 6.16
N VAL A 774 12.08 9.74 5.34
CA VAL A 774 13.23 9.30 4.53
C VAL A 774 13.32 10.08 3.23
N ASP A 775 12.22 10.16 2.48
CA ASP A 775 12.16 10.77 1.15
C ASP A 775 11.17 11.94 1.06
N GLY A 776 10.32 12.15 2.08
CA GLY A 776 9.35 13.24 2.14
C GLY A 776 8.00 12.95 1.49
N ALA A 777 7.81 11.77 0.88
CA ALA A 777 6.57 11.38 0.24
C ALA A 777 5.43 11.15 1.24
N PHE A 778 4.19 11.36 0.82
CA PHE A 778 3.03 10.84 1.55
C PHE A 778 2.76 9.38 1.17
N LEU A 779 2.68 8.51 2.17
CA LEU A 779 2.44 7.07 2.04
C LEU A 779 0.95 6.78 1.85
N ASP A 780 0.38 7.17 0.70
CA ASP A 780 -1.07 7.15 0.47
C ASP A 780 -1.62 5.87 -0.20
N GLY A 781 -0.74 5.05 -0.77
CA GLY A 781 -1.12 3.82 -1.46
C GLY A 781 -1.86 4.01 -2.79
N GLN A 782 -1.96 5.25 -3.28
CA GLN A 782 -2.73 5.57 -4.50
C GLN A 782 -1.92 5.33 -5.78
N VAL A 783 -0.59 5.43 -5.70
CA VAL A 783 0.30 5.14 -6.83
C VAL A 783 0.63 3.66 -6.86
N ARG A 784 0.39 3.01 -8.01
CA ARG A 784 0.66 1.57 -8.17
C ARG A 784 2.13 1.25 -7.91
N TRP A 785 2.37 0.05 -7.35
CA TRP A 785 3.68 -0.58 -7.10
C TRP A 785 4.54 0.05 -5.98
N THR A 786 4.51 1.37 -5.83
CA THR A 786 5.31 2.09 -4.83
C THR A 786 4.45 2.60 -3.67
N GLY A 787 3.15 2.82 -3.90
CA GLY A 787 2.26 3.47 -2.93
C GLY A 787 2.63 4.91 -2.59
N THR A 788 3.59 5.48 -3.31
CA THR A 788 4.08 6.86 -3.20
C THR A 788 4.38 7.41 -4.59
N GLY A 789 4.08 8.69 -4.81
CA GLY A 789 4.40 9.35 -6.07
C GLY A 789 3.76 10.73 -6.21
N ALA A 790 3.35 11.08 -7.43
CA ALA A 790 2.86 12.40 -7.78
C ALA A 790 1.63 12.86 -6.98
N THR A 791 0.89 11.93 -6.36
CA THR A 791 -0.22 12.20 -5.42
C THR A 791 0.22 13.01 -4.18
N THR A 792 1.51 13.00 -3.84
CA THR A 792 2.09 13.94 -2.86
C THR A 792 1.78 15.40 -3.24
N ALA A 793 1.77 15.74 -4.54
CA ALA A 793 1.43 17.08 -5.00
C ALA A 793 0.01 17.51 -4.62
N VAL A 794 -0.94 16.58 -4.68
CA VAL A 794 -2.34 16.80 -4.28
C VAL A 794 -2.41 17.11 -2.78
N THR A 795 -1.70 16.34 -1.95
CA THR A 795 -1.64 16.61 -0.51
C THR A 795 -0.99 17.97 -0.20
N LEU A 796 0.10 18.33 -0.91
CA LEU A 796 0.74 19.64 -0.76
C LEU A 796 -0.17 20.79 -1.19
N GLU A 797 -1.03 20.58 -2.18
CA GLU A 797 -2.02 21.57 -2.61
C GLU A 797 -3.07 21.86 -1.53
N GLY A 798 -3.39 20.89 -0.68
CA GLY A 798 -4.19 21.11 0.54
C GLY A 798 -3.41 21.81 1.65
N LEU A 799 -2.13 21.46 1.81
CA LEU A 799 -1.27 21.91 2.92
C LEU A 799 -0.89 23.39 2.78
N ALA A 800 -0.63 23.85 1.56
CA ALA A 800 -0.25 25.23 1.31
C ALA A 800 -1.32 26.27 1.74
N PRO A 801 -2.60 26.12 1.39
CA PRO A 801 -3.66 26.98 1.92
C PRO A 801 -3.78 26.93 3.44
N ALA A 802 -3.57 25.77 4.07
CA ALA A 802 -3.60 25.64 5.53
C ALA A 802 -2.48 26.45 6.20
N ILE A 803 -1.25 26.41 5.65
CA ILE A 803 -0.13 27.26 6.07
C ILE A 803 -0.50 28.74 5.93
N ALA A 804 -1.02 29.14 4.76
CA ALA A 804 -1.41 30.53 4.49
C ALA A 804 -2.50 31.02 5.45
N ALA A 805 -3.50 30.18 5.75
CA ALA A 805 -4.55 30.48 6.71
C ALA A 805 -4.03 30.57 8.14
N ALA A 806 -3.14 29.67 8.55
CA ALA A 806 -2.50 29.69 9.85
C ALA A 806 -1.67 30.98 10.06
N ARG A 807 -0.91 31.41 9.04
CA ARG A 807 -0.18 32.70 9.06
C ARG A 807 -1.14 33.88 9.22
N ALA A 808 -2.20 33.93 8.40
CA ALA A 808 -3.18 35.01 8.43
C ALA A 808 -3.92 35.14 9.78
N LEU A 809 -4.13 34.01 10.47
CA LEU A 809 -4.82 33.94 11.77
C LEU A 809 -3.86 33.96 12.97
N GLY A 810 -2.59 34.29 12.78
CA GLY A 810 -1.61 34.41 13.87
C GLY A 810 -1.31 33.09 14.59
N GLN A 811 -1.23 31.97 13.85
CA GLN A 811 -0.92 30.63 14.38
C GLN A 811 0.49 30.17 13.94
N PRO A 812 1.58 30.78 14.45
CA PRO A 812 2.94 30.56 13.93
C PRO A 812 3.47 29.15 14.18
N GLN A 813 3.06 28.48 15.25
CA GLN A 813 3.49 27.10 15.53
C GLN A 813 2.90 26.11 14.53
N LEU A 814 1.60 26.28 14.23
CA LEU A 814 0.88 25.49 13.23
C LEU A 814 1.51 25.67 11.84
N ALA A 815 1.70 26.94 11.43
CA ALA A 815 2.34 27.27 10.16
C ALA A 815 3.74 26.64 10.04
N ARG A 816 4.61 26.79 11.05
CA ARG A 816 5.97 26.20 11.03
C ARG A 816 5.97 24.68 10.93
N ARG A 817 5.04 24.00 11.60
CA ARG A 817 4.92 22.52 11.53
C ARG A 817 4.60 22.10 10.11
N GLU A 818 3.62 22.75 9.50
CA GLU A 818 3.13 22.45 8.15
C GLU A 818 4.13 22.87 7.07
N GLU A 819 4.85 23.98 7.24
CA GLU A 819 5.95 24.40 6.35
C GLU A 819 7.06 23.36 6.26
N ARG A 820 7.44 22.74 7.39
CA ARG A 820 8.44 21.65 7.38
C ARG A 820 7.94 20.43 6.61
N ALA A 821 6.65 20.10 6.75
CA ALA A 821 6.04 19.02 5.99
C ALA A 821 5.97 19.36 4.49
N PHE A 822 5.61 20.60 4.16
CA PHE A 822 5.59 21.09 2.80
C PHE A 822 6.97 21.02 2.14
N ALA A 823 8.02 21.47 2.82
CA ALA A 823 9.39 21.43 2.33
C ALA A 823 9.87 19.99 2.05
N ARG A 824 9.55 19.03 2.92
CA ARG A 824 9.87 17.61 2.69
C ARG A 824 9.13 17.05 1.47
N GLY A 825 7.83 17.31 1.36
CA GLY A 825 7.05 16.86 0.21
C GLY A 825 7.54 17.51 -1.09
N LEU A 826 7.93 18.77 -1.06
CA LEU A 826 8.48 19.46 -2.22
C LEU A 826 9.82 18.85 -2.65
N SER A 827 10.68 18.48 -1.70
CA SER A 827 11.92 17.74 -1.99
C SER A 827 11.65 16.38 -2.66
N PHE A 828 10.57 15.70 -2.28
CA PHE A 828 10.15 14.48 -2.96
C PHE A 828 9.70 14.77 -4.40
N LEU A 829 8.86 15.79 -4.62
CA LEU A 829 8.42 16.17 -5.98
C LEU A 829 9.56 16.64 -6.88
N ASP A 830 10.57 17.32 -6.33
CA ASP A 830 11.82 17.66 -7.04
C ASP A 830 12.47 16.39 -7.58
N SER A 831 12.59 15.34 -6.76
CA SER A 831 13.17 14.05 -7.18
C SER A 831 12.38 13.38 -8.30
N LEU A 832 11.07 13.64 -8.41
CA LEU A 832 10.20 13.12 -9.47
C LEU A 832 10.14 14.02 -10.71
N THR A 833 10.56 15.28 -10.62
CA THR A 833 10.47 16.24 -11.72
C THR A 833 11.65 16.05 -12.67
N TRP A 834 11.36 15.79 -13.95
CA TRP A 834 12.37 15.80 -15.01
C TRP A 834 13.00 17.18 -15.12
N GLN A 835 14.33 17.25 -15.09
CA GLN A 835 15.04 18.52 -15.03
C GLN A 835 16.22 18.57 -16.00
N ALA A 836 16.89 19.73 -16.06
CA ALA A 836 18.11 19.89 -16.85
C ALA A 836 19.17 18.82 -16.54
N ARG A 837 19.21 18.33 -15.30
CA ARG A 837 20.07 17.21 -14.86
C ARG A 837 19.70 15.85 -15.46
N ASP A 838 18.61 15.74 -16.18
CA ASP A 838 18.17 14.50 -16.86
C ASP A 838 18.20 14.65 -18.38
N ALA A 839 18.46 15.86 -18.88
CA ALA A 839 18.31 16.20 -20.29
C ALA A 839 19.14 15.32 -21.24
N SER A 840 20.31 14.86 -20.78
CA SER A 840 21.22 14.02 -21.58
C SER A 840 20.73 12.58 -21.81
N VAL A 841 19.73 12.13 -21.05
CA VAL A 841 19.09 10.80 -21.20
C VAL A 841 17.64 10.89 -21.70
N LEU A 842 17.11 12.09 -21.95
CA LEU A 842 15.75 12.32 -22.41
C LEU A 842 15.73 12.62 -23.91
N PRO A 843 14.94 11.90 -24.74
CA PRO A 843 14.92 12.10 -26.19
C PRO A 843 14.47 13.48 -26.68
N ALA A 844 13.63 14.16 -25.89
CA ALA A 844 13.09 15.49 -26.16
C ALA A 844 13.06 16.32 -24.86
N PRO A 845 14.24 16.76 -24.36
CA PRO A 845 14.36 17.41 -23.05
C PRO A 845 13.60 18.74 -22.97
N GLU A 846 13.43 19.43 -24.09
CA GLU A 846 12.66 20.69 -24.21
C GLU A 846 11.17 20.50 -23.94
N ARG A 847 10.64 19.29 -24.19
CA ARG A 847 9.27 18.92 -23.80
C ARG A 847 9.24 18.22 -22.44
N ALA A 848 10.24 17.42 -22.11
CA ALA A 848 10.21 16.62 -20.89
C ALA A 848 10.51 17.41 -19.60
N CYS A 849 11.42 18.37 -19.63
CA CYS A 849 11.82 19.14 -18.45
C CYS A 849 10.63 19.90 -17.84
N GLY A 850 10.50 19.86 -16.52
CA GLY A 850 9.33 20.35 -15.78
C GLY A 850 8.17 19.35 -15.72
N GLY A 851 8.28 18.19 -16.36
CA GLY A 851 7.31 17.12 -16.22
C GLY A 851 7.46 16.38 -14.88
N LEU A 852 6.35 16.20 -14.16
CA LEU A 852 6.31 15.47 -12.90
C LEU A 852 5.96 14.00 -13.15
N ARG A 853 6.90 13.10 -12.90
CA ARG A 853 6.69 11.64 -13.04
C ARG A 853 5.61 11.15 -12.08
N LEU A 854 4.79 10.19 -12.52
CA LEU A 854 3.72 9.61 -11.68
C LEU A 854 4.23 8.96 -10.39
N GLY A 855 5.44 8.43 -10.42
CA GLY A 855 6.13 7.86 -9.27
C GLY A 855 7.55 7.47 -9.64
N PRO A 856 8.34 6.95 -8.69
CA PRO A 856 9.74 6.64 -8.94
C PRO A 856 9.95 5.58 -10.05
N LEU A 857 9.05 4.61 -10.18
CA LEU A 857 9.15 3.53 -11.17
C LEU A 857 8.50 3.86 -12.52
N ARG A 858 8.16 5.13 -12.76
CA ARG A 858 7.34 5.58 -13.88
C ARG A 858 8.01 6.77 -14.56
N SER A 859 7.96 6.80 -15.89
CA SER A 859 8.49 7.94 -16.66
C SER A 859 7.39 8.83 -17.24
N ASP A 860 6.17 8.32 -17.32
CA ASP A 860 5.00 9.05 -17.78
C ASP A 860 4.67 10.22 -16.85
N VAL A 861 4.19 11.29 -17.48
CA VAL A 861 3.84 12.55 -16.84
C VAL A 861 2.38 12.82 -17.15
N ARG A 862 1.52 12.85 -16.13
CA ARG A 862 0.18 13.41 -16.29
C ARG A 862 0.19 14.88 -15.94
N LEU A 863 -0.47 15.68 -16.78
CA LEU A 863 -0.43 17.14 -16.64
C LEU A 863 -1.16 17.63 -15.40
N ASP A 864 -2.19 16.92 -14.93
CA ASP A 864 -2.95 17.29 -13.73
C ASP A 864 -2.08 17.28 -12.46
N PHE A 865 -1.18 16.32 -12.31
CA PHE A 865 -0.24 16.33 -11.18
C PHE A 865 0.76 17.48 -11.24
N VAL A 866 1.21 17.89 -12.43
CA VAL A 866 2.03 19.11 -12.59
C VAL A 866 1.24 20.35 -12.18
N GLN A 867 -0.06 20.40 -12.51
CA GLN A 867 -0.95 21.48 -12.09
C GLN A 867 -1.11 21.51 -10.56
N HIS A 868 -1.32 20.36 -9.90
CA HIS A 868 -1.40 20.27 -8.44
C HIS A 868 -0.11 20.76 -7.76
N ALA A 869 1.05 20.32 -8.26
CA ALA A 869 2.35 20.71 -7.73
C ALA A 869 2.59 22.23 -7.86
N LEU A 870 2.27 22.79 -9.03
CA LEU A 870 2.37 24.23 -9.27
C LEU A 870 1.37 25.02 -8.41
N SER A 871 0.11 24.58 -8.33
CA SER A 871 -0.93 25.20 -7.50
C SER A 871 -0.52 25.32 -6.04
N ALA A 872 0.11 24.26 -5.50
CA ALA A 872 0.61 24.22 -4.13
C ALA A 872 1.66 25.30 -3.86
N VAL A 873 2.64 25.48 -4.75
CA VAL A 873 3.67 26.51 -4.59
C VAL A 873 3.12 27.92 -4.80
N LEU A 874 2.22 28.11 -5.78
CA LEU A 874 1.60 29.41 -6.07
C LEU A 874 0.78 29.97 -4.90
N GLU A 875 0.29 29.12 -4.00
CA GLU A 875 -0.48 29.58 -2.83
C GLU A 875 0.39 30.21 -1.73
N LEU A 876 1.67 29.83 -1.65
CA LEU A 876 2.61 30.32 -0.62
C LEU A 876 3.43 31.54 -1.06
N ARG A 877 3.28 31.97 -2.31
CA ARG A 877 3.97 33.12 -2.90
C ARG A 877 3.40 34.46 -2.47
#